data_AF-W0MKQ0-F1
#
_entry.id   AF-W0MKQ0-F1
#
_cell.length_a   1.000
_cell.length_b   1.000
_cell.length_c   1.000
_cell.angle_alpha   90.00
_cell.angle_beta   90.00
_cell.angle_gamma   90.00
#
_symmetry.space_group_name_H-M   'P 1'
#
loop_
_entity.id
_entity.type
_entity.pdbx_description
1 polymer ?
#
loop_
_entity_poly.entity_id
_entity_poly.type
_entity_poly.pdbx_seq_one_letter_code
_entity_poly.pdbx_strand_id
1 'polypeptide(L)'
;MAGLIPQSFIDDLLNRTDIVDVVSSRVQLKKSGKNYSACCPFHKEKTPSFSVSPDKQFYYCFGCGAGGNALGFIMDHDNLDFPQAVEDLAKAAGMEVPREQGVKGQKPRQPTDSPLYPLLNAAAEFYRQALKSHPARKAAVDYLKGRGLSGEIARDFGLGFAPPGWDNLYKHLSSDALQQKVMIDAGLLIENAETGKRYDRFRDRVMFPIRDSRGRIIAFGGRVLGDDKPKYLNSPETPVFHKGQELYGLFEARKFNRNLDEIIVVEGYMDVIALAQQGLRNAVATLGTATSEEHLKRLFRVVPNVLFCFDGDQAGRNAAWRALEAALSSLQDGRRARFLFLPEGEDPDTLVRSEGTDAFKARINQHAQPLADYFFEQLTKESDPRSLEGKAHMATLAAPLIDKVPGANLRTLMRQRLSEITGLSGEAVNQLVQSAPADAPPSYNPYVDYDAMPDFADYQPQGGYEAQQEWTPKKTGGPNQKKWDNKSWGKNGKRQDFEPRTPRVPTAVEPPMQAALRTLLHHPELAEKVENASHFAAEDQSNAQLLVALIEARQKNPNLRSLQLIARWHGTEQGRLLRALAEKEWLIEADNLEQQFFDTITSLSARQRERSLEHLISKARQTELSPEEKIQLRELLNRNVPAQTPTSTGA
;
A
#
# COMPACT_ATOMS: atom_id res chain seq x y z
N MET A 1 16.56 -6.71 0.18
CA MET A 1 17.19 -6.02 1.32
C MET A 1 18.66 -5.84 0.97
N ALA A 2 19.09 -4.62 0.65
CA ALA A 2 20.52 -4.32 0.61
C ALA A 2 21.08 -4.59 2.02
N GLY A 3 22.21 -5.30 2.13
CA GLY A 3 22.86 -5.52 3.43
C GLY A 3 23.01 -4.19 4.15
N LEU A 4 22.60 -4.14 5.41
CA LEU A 4 22.66 -2.94 6.23
C LEU A 4 24.12 -2.50 6.31
N ILE A 5 24.43 -1.28 5.85
CA ILE A 5 25.72 -0.66 6.12
C ILE A 5 25.75 -0.39 7.63
N PRO A 6 26.73 -0.91 8.39
CA PRO A 6 26.75 -0.74 9.84
C PRO A 6 26.75 0.74 10.22
N GLN A 7 25.91 1.12 11.19
CA GLN A 7 25.84 2.51 11.66
C GLN A 7 27.21 3.01 12.16
N SER A 8 27.97 2.14 12.83
CA SER A 8 29.34 2.42 13.27
C SER A 8 30.28 2.80 12.12
N PHE A 9 30.14 2.19 10.95
CA PHE A 9 30.93 2.56 9.78
C PHE A 9 30.53 3.94 9.23
N ILE A 10 29.23 4.26 9.24
CA ILE A 10 28.75 5.58 8.80
C ILE A 10 29.29 6.67 9.72
N ASP A 11 29.27 6.42 11.03
CA ASP A 11 29.81 7.35 12.03
C ASP A 11 31.33 7.51 11.86
N ASP A 12 32.08 6.42 11.64
CA ASP A 12 33.53 6.46 11.36
C ASP A 12 33.84 7.18 10.04
N LEU A 13 33.02 6.99 9.01
CA LEU A 13 33.15 7.64 7.71
C LEU A 13 32.93 9.15 7.82
N LEU A 14 31.90 9.57 8.56
CA LEU A 14 31.65 10.99 8.83
C LEU A 14 32.77 11.61 9.67
N ASN A 15 33.32 10.88 10.66
CA ASN A 15 34.45 11.36 11.46
C ASN A 15 35.75 11.54 10.67
N ARG A 16 35.93 10.80 9.57
CA ARG A 16 37.10 10.90 8.68
C ARG A 16 36.91 11.83 7.49
N THR A 17 35.73 12.44 7.38
CA THR A 17 35.36 13.32 6.29
C THR A 17 35.31 14.75 6.80
N ASP A 18 36.04 15.67 6.17
CA ASP A 18 35.82 17.11 6.40
C ASP A 18 34.75 17.64 5.44
N ILE A 19 33.65 18.14 6.01
CA ILE A 19 32.56 18.75 5.25
C ILE A 19 33.03 19.93 4.40
N VAL A 20 34.05 20.67 4.82
CA VAL A 20 34.59 21.80 4.05
C VAL A 20 35.20 21.31 2.75
N ASP A 21 35.94 20.20 2.78
CA ASP A 21 36.56 19.60 1.60
C ASP A 21 35.50 19.03 0.65
N VAL A 22 34.51 18.33 1.21
CA VAL A 22 33.39 17.78 0.44
C VAL A 22 32.62 18.88 -0.28
N VAL A 23 32.29 19.96 0.41
CA VAL A 23 31.53 21.06 -0.18
C VAL A 23 32.38 21.89 -1.13
N SER A 24 33.63 22.20 -0.78
CA SER A 24 34.52 23.04 -1.60
C SER A 24 34.88 22.42 -2.95
N SER A 25 34.82 21.08 -3.06
CA SER A 25 34.97 20.37 -4.33
C SER A 25 33.85 20.66 -5.35
N ARG A 26 32.68 21.12 -4.87
CA ARG A 26 31.46 21.33 -5.67
C ARG A 26 31.03 22.79 -5.73
N VAL A 27 31.26 23.53 -4.64
CA VAL A 27 30.82 24.92 -4.47
C VAL A 27 32.00 25.78 -4.05
N GLN A 28 32.16 26.94 -4.69
CA GLN A 28 33.26 27.86 -4.36
C GLN A 28 33.02 28.55 -3.01
N LEU A 29 33.67 28.06 -1.97
CA LEU A 29 33.58 28.59 -0.60
C LEU A 29 34.49 29.80 -0.39
N LYS A 30 33.99 30.83 0.31
CA LYS A 30 34.78 31.96 0.82
C LYS A 30 34.81 31.95 2.33
N LYS A 31 35.98 32.14 2.93
CA LYS A 31 36.13 32.19 4.39
C LYS A 31 35.43 33.43 4.96
N SER A 32 34.55 33.22 5.95
CA SER A 32 33.78 34.27 6.62
C SER A 32 33.83 34.05 8.12
N GLY A 33 34.78 34.71 8.78
CA GLY A 33 35.09 34.49 10.20
C GLY A 33 35.57 33.07 10.47
N LYS A 34 34.88 32.36 11.36
CA LYS A 34 35.16 30.95 11.71
C LYS A 34 34.54 29.94 10.74
N ASN A 35 33.60 30.37 9.91
CA ASN A 35 32.88 29.52 8.96
C ASN A 35 33.29 29.83 7.52
N TYR A 36 32.75 29.07 6.57
CA TYR A 36 32.80 29.35 5.15
C TYR A 36 31.42 29.74 4.64
N SER A 37 31.35 30.61 3.63
CA SER A 37 30.11 31.08 3.04
C SER A 37 30.16 31.02 1.51
N ALA A 38 29.02 30.74 0.88
CA ALA A 38 28.83 30.74 -0.57
C ALA A 38 27.38 31.08 -0.94
N CYS A 39 27.10 31.23 -2.24
CA CYS A 39 25.74 31.15 -2.73
C CYS A 39 25.29 29.68 -2.67
N CYS A 40 24.04 29.47 -2.26
CA CYS A 40 23.48 28.15 -2.09
C CYS A 40 23.38 27.39 -3.41
N PRO A 41 23.83 26.13 -3.49
CA PRO A 41 23.66 25.32 -4.68
C PRO A 41 22.22 24.79 -4.86
N PHE A 42 21.39 24.86 -3.82
CA PHE A 42 20.05 24.26 -3.79
C PHE A 42 18.93 25.23 -4.18
N HIS A 43 19.21 26.53 -4.23
CA HIS A 43 18.24 27.53 -4.69
C HIS A 43 18.96 28.73 -5.32
N LYS A 44 18.25 29.50 -6.15
CA LYS A 44 18.85 30.64 -6.85
C LYS A 44 18.86 31.88 -5.96
N GLU A 45 20.05 32.37 -5.65
CA GLU A 45 20.26 33.63 -4.91
C GLU A 45 21.44 34.43 -5.46
N LYS A 46 21.45 35.75 -5.19
CA LYS A 46 22.55 36.66 -5.57
C LYS A 46 23.48 37.00 -4.42
N THR A 47 23.00 36.86 -3.19
CA THR A 47 23.75 37.13 -1.96
C THR A 47 24.09 35.79 -1.28
N PRO A 48 25.31 35.59 -0.76
CA PRO A 48 25.67 34.35 -0.09
C PRO A 48 24.82 34.10 1.17
N SER A 49 23.99 33.04 1.19
CA SER A 49 23.28 32.59 2.40
C SER A 49 23.66 31.18 2.85
N PHE A 50 24.52 30.49 2.09
CA PHE A 50 24.98 29.15 2.40
C PHE A 50 26.23 29.20 3.29
N SER A 51 26.16 28.60 4.47
CA SER A 51 27.24 28.59 5.47
C SER A 51 27.68 27.17 5.78
N VAL A 52 28.99 26.93 5.82
CA VAL A 52 29.60 25.64 6.21
C VAL A 52 30.43 25.87 7.47
N SER A 53 30.18 25.10 8.52
CA SER A 53 30.91 25.19 9.79
C SER A 53 31.91 24.04 9.91
N PRO A 54 33.23 24.31 9.91
CA PRO A 54 34.26 23.29 10.06
C PRO A 54 34.19 22.63 11.45
N ASP A 55 34.00 23.43 12.50
CA ASP A 55 33.96 22.94 13.88
C ASP A 55 32.76 22.02 14.14
N LYS A 56 31.63 22.28 13.48
CA LYS A 56 30.38 21.52 13.65
C LYS A 56 30.18 20.42 12.62
N GLN A 57 31.06 20.32 11.61
CA GLN A 57 30.94 19.39 10.49
C GLN A 57 29.54 19.40 9.85
N PHE A 58 28.97 20.59 9.67
CA PHE A 58 27.58 20.80 9.21
C PHE A 58 27.45 22.03 8.30
N TYR A 59 26.55 21.94 7.31
CA TYR A 59 26.19 23.05 6.43
C TYR A 59 24.76 23.51 6.67
N TYR A 60 24.49 24.80 6.49
CA TYR A 60 23.15 25.36 6.56
C TYR A 60 23.00 26.54 5.61
N CYS A 61 21.87 26.60 4.91
CA CYS A 61 21.47 27.72 4.08
C CYS A 61 20.40 28.55 4.78
N PHE A 62 20.71 29.80 5.06
CA PHE A 62 19.78 30.75 5.70
C PHE A 62 18.68 31.26 4.75
N GLY A 63 18.82 31.04 3.43
CA GLY A 63 17.81 31.40 2.44
C GLY A 63 16.72 30.36 2.26
N CYS A 64 17.09 29.09 2.04
CA CYS A 64 16.15 28.01 1.74
C CYS A 64 16.01 26.95 2.84
N GLY A 65 16.74 27.08 3.95
CA GLY A 65 16.69 26.14 5.08
C GLY A 65 17.37 24.79 4.85
N ALA A 66 17.99 24.57 3.68
CA ALA A 66 18.74 23.34 3.41
C ALA A 66 19.91 23.19 4.38
N GLY A 67 20.06 22.04 5.02
CA GLY A 67 21.12 21.80 5.97
C GLY A 67 21.36 20.31 6.22
N GLY A 68 22.60 19.96 6.51
CA GLY A 68 23.00 18.57 6.66
C GLY A 68 24.49 18.39 6.96
N ASN A 69 24.90 17.14 7.12
CA ASN A 69 26.31 16.74 7.18
C ASN A 69 26.86 16.51 5.76
N ALA A 70 28.13 16.12 5.67
CA ALA A 70 28.81 15.86 4.39
C ALA A 70 28.07 14.82 3.52
N LEU A 71 27.53 13.77 4.13
CA LEU A 71 26.79 12.73 3.41
C LEU A 71 25.47 13.28 2.85
N GLY A 72 24.70 14.01 3.67
CA GLY A 72 23.47 14.67 3.23
C GLY A 72 23.72 15.67 2.11
N PHE A 73 24.83 16.43 2.18
CA PHE A 73 25.22 17.35 1.12
C PHE A 73 25.42 16.63 -0.22
N ILE A 74 26.18 15.53 -0.24
CA ILE A 74 26.42 14.75 -1.46
C ILE A 74 25.12 14.16 -2.01
N MET A 75 24.27 13.61 -1.13
CA MET A 75 22.97 13.07 -1.53
C MET A 75 22.11 14.12 -2.22
N ASP A 76 22.00 15.31 -1.62
CA ASP A 76 21.15 16.38 -2.13
C ASP A 76 21.75 17.09 -3.35
N HIS A 77 23.07 17.32 -3.36
CA HIS A 77 23.77 18.04 -4.44
C HIS A 77 23.94 17.16 -5.68
N ASP A 78 24.41 15.94 -5.50
CA ASP A 78 24.73 15.03 -6.62
C ASP A 78 23.56 14.11 -6.98
N ASN A 79 22.43 14.22 -6.27
CA ASN A 79 21.24 13.37 -6.43
C ASN A 79 21.58 11.88 -6.28
N LEU A 80 22.40 11.54 -5.29
CA LEU A 80 22.82 10.18 -4.98
C LEU A 80 21.92 9.54 -3.91
N ASP A 81 21.60 8.27 -4.10
CA ASP A 81 20.92 7.47 -3.08
C ASP A 81 21.89 7.14 -1.93
N PHE A 82 21.37 6.89 -0.73
CA PHE A 82 22.18 6.73 0.49
C PHE A 82 23.38 5.77 0.35
N PRO A 83 23.26 4.54 -0.18
CA PRO A 83 24.42 3.65 -0.33
C PRO A 83 25.48 4.18 -1.28
N GLN A 84 25.09 4.93 -2.32
CA GLN A 84 26.01 5.49 -3.30
C GLN A 84 26.74 6.70 -2.74
N ALA A 85 26.05 7.55 -1.98
CA ALA A 85 26.69 8.65 -1.27
C ALA A 85 27.69 8.13 -0.23
N VAL A 86 27.37 7.03 0.46
CA VAL A 86 28.30 6.35 1.38
C VAL A 86 29.50 5.79 0.61
N GLU A 87 29.30 5.15 -0.54
CA GLU A 87 30.41 4.63 -1.37
C GLU A 87 31.30 5.75 -1.95
N ASP A 88 30.72 6.86 -2.42
CA ASP A 88 31.45 8.01 -2.95
C ASP A 88 32.31 8.66 -1.86
N LEU A 89 31.70 8.90 -0.70
CA LEU A 89 32.38 9.49 0.45
C LEU A 89 33.45 8.54 1.01
N ALA A 90 33.17 7.24 1.09
CA ALA A 90 34.13 6.24 1.52
C ALA A 90 35.32 6.15 0.56
N LYS A 91 35.09 6.23 -0.75
CA LYS A 91 36.16 6.26 -1.75
C LYS A 91 37.03 7.50 -1.61
N ALA A 92 36.43 8.67 -1.36
CA ALA A 92 37.17 9.90 -1.11
C ALA A 92 37.99 9.83 0.19
N ALA A 93 37.45 9.19 1.23
CA ALA A 93 38.12 8.97 2.52
C ALA A 93 39.08 7.77 2.54
N GLY A 94 39.24 7.05 1.42
CA GLY A 94 40.09 5.85 1.33
C GLY A 94 39.61 4.68 2.20
N MET A 95 38.31 4.58 2.47
CA MET A 95 37.68 3.56 3.30
C MET A 95 36.93 2.53 2.43
N GLU A 96 37.03 1.26 2.78
CA GLU A 96 36.18 0.21 2.22
C GLU A 96 34.89 0.09 3.02
N VAL A 97 33.74 0.12 2.35
CA VAL A 97 32.42 -0.02 2.99
C VAL A 97 32.22 -1.48 3.43
N PRO A 98 32.06 -1.77 4.74
CA PRO A 98 31.79 -3.11 5.24
C PRO A 98 30.43 -3.58 4.71
N ARG A 99 30.44 -4.76 4.11
CA ARG A 99 29.22 -5.46 3.68
C ARG A 99 29.12 -6.71 4.55
N GLU A 100 27.98 -6.90 5.22
CA GLU A 100 27.73 -8.15 5.96
C GLU A 100 27.97 -9.33 5.01
N GLN A 101 28.85 -10.24 5.45
CA GLN A 101 29.28 -11.39 4.65
C GLN A 101 28.14 -12.40 4.53
N GLY A 102 27.30 -12.25 3.51
CA GLY A 102 26.60 -13.38 2.94
C GLY A 102 27.63 -14.40 2.42
N VAL A 103 27.49 -15.65 2.84
CA VAL A 103 28.22 -16.88 2.45
C VAL A 103 29.22 -16.71 1.29
N LYS A 104 30.50 -17.01 1.57
CA LYS A 104 31.61 -17.02 0.60
C LYS A 104 31.20 -17.66 -0.74
N GLY A 105 31.21 -16.86 -1.82
CA GLY A 105 31.13 -17.39 -3.18
C GLY A 105 30.39 -16.54 -4.21
N GLN A 106 29.61 -15.52 -3.81
CA GLN A 106 28.95 -14.64 -4.77
C GLN A 106 29.15 -13.18 -4.37
N LYS A 107 29.83 -12.40 -5.23
CA LYS A 107 29.85 -10.93 -5.11
C LYS A 107 28.39 -10.45 -5.02
N PRO A 108 27.98 -9.73 -3.97
CA PRO A 108 26.68 -9.07 -3.97
C PRO A 108 26.69 -8.05 -5.12
N ARG A 109 25.84 -8.27 -6.13
CA ARG A 109 25.61 -7.30 -7.20
C ARG A 109 25.18 -5.99 -6.57
N GLN A 110 25.84 -4.88 -6.93
CA GLN A 110 25.36 -3.56 -6.53
C GLN A 110 23.89 -3.39 -6.98
N PRO A 111 23.08 -2.56 -6.31
CA PRO A 111 21.72 -2.20 -6.77
C PRO A 111 21.69 -1.63 -8.20
N THR A 112 22.83 -1.18 -8.72
CA THR A 112 23.04 -0.73 -10.11
C THR A 112 23.14 -1.87 -11.13
N ASP A 113 23.45 -3.11 -10.71
CA ASP A 113 23.68 -4.28 -11.56
C ASP A 113 22.58 -5.35 -11.42
N SER A 114 21.40 -4.96 -10.92
CA SER A 114 20.27 -5.89 -10.82
C SER A 114 19.96 -6.46 -12.20
N PRO A 115 19.89 -7.80 -12.36
CA PRO A 115 19.53 -8.42 -13.63
C PRO A 115 18.10 -8.04 -14.08
N LEU A 116 17.31 -7.42 -13.21
CA LEU A 116 15.95 -6.94 -13.50
C LEU A 116 15.95 -5.78 -14.50
N TYR A 117 16.89 -4.83 -14.45
CA TYR A 117 16.84 -3.66 -15.34
C TYR A 117 17.01 -4.01 -16.83
N PRO A 118 18.01 -4.82 -17.24
CA PRO A 118 18.12 -5.25 -18.63
C PRO A 118 16.89 -6.02 -19.10
N LEU A 119 16.32 -6.86 -18.23
CA LEU A 119 15.14 -7.66 -18.54
C LEU A 119 13.89 -6.79 -18.72
N LEU A 120 13.65 -5.85 -17.81
CA LEU A 120 12.53 -4.90 -17.89
C LEU A 120 12.65 -4.02 -19.14
N ASN A 121 13.88 -3.60 -19.48
CA ASN A 121 14.12 -2.85 -20.71
C ASN A 121 13.86 -3.71 -21.97
N ALA A 122 14.25 -4.99 -21.97
CA ALA A 122 13.95 -5.92 -23.06
C ALA A 122 12.43 -6.15 -23.20
N ALA A 123 11.70 -6.26 -22.09
CA ALA A 123 10.24 -6.36 -22.12
C ALA A 123 9.58 -5.07 -22.65
N ALA A 124 10.07 -3.89 -22.26
CA ALA A 124 9.60 -2.63 -22.81
C ALA A 124 9.83 -2.53 -24.33
N GLU A 125 10.98 -2.98 -24.81
CA GLU A 125 11.27 -3.02 -26.25
C GLU A 125 10.33 -3.98 -26.97
N PHE A 126 10.09 -5.17 -26.42
CA PHE A 126 9.14 -6.14 -26.97
C PHE A 126 7.74 -5.53 -27.11
N TYR A 127 7.22 -4.89 -26.06
CA TYR A 127 5.89 -4.26 -26.10
C TYR A 127 5.83 -3.08 -27.09
N ARG A 128 6.90 -2.28 -27.16
CA ARG A 128 6.99 -1.17 -28.11
C ARG A 128 7.01 -1.66 -29.55
N GLN A 129 7.77 -2.73 -29.82
CA GLN A 129 7.82 -3.35 -31.15
C GLN A 129 6.46 -3.97 -31.51
N ALA A 130 5.79 -4.62 -30.55
CA ALA A 130 4.46 -5.17 -30.76
C ALA A 130 3.43 -4.08 -31.13
N LEU A 131 3.48 -2.90 -30.51
CA LEU A 131 2.61 -1.77 -30.88
C LEU A 131 2.87 -1.26 -32.32
N LYS A 132 4.11 -1.41 -32.81
CA LYS A 132 4.50 -1.00 -34.16
C LYS A 132 4.13 -2.03 -35.24
N SER A 133 4.37 -3.32 -34.99
CA SER A 133 4.34 -4.33 -36.06
C SER A 133 3.51 -5.58 -35.77
N HIS A 134 2.98 -5.80 -34.56
CA HIS A 134 2.21 -7.01 -34.28
C HIS A 134 0.90 -7.06 -35.08
N PRO A 135 0.49 -8.22 -35.65
CA PRO A 135 -0.76 -8.32 -36.42
C PRO A 135 -2.00 -7.85 -35.65
N ALA A 136 -2.06 -8.12 -34.34
CA ALA A 136 -3.16 -7.73 -33.45
C ALA A 136 -3.10 -6.27 -32.94
N ARG A 137 -2.12 -5.45 -33.36
CA ARG A 137 -1.92 -4.09 -32.81
C ARG A 137 -3.06 -3.11 -33.08
N LYS A 138 -3.95 -3.42 -34.03
CA LYS A 138 -4.96 -2.48 -34.53
C LYS A 138 -5.83 -1.91 -33.40
N ALA A 139 -6.34 -2.77 -32.51
CA ALA A 139 -7.16 -2.34 -31.37
C ALA A 139 -6.41 -1.37 -30.45
N ALA A 140 -5.13 -1.64 -30.15
CA ALA A 140 -4.30 -0.77 -29.33
C ALA A 140 -4.07 0.60 -29.98
N VAL A 141 -3.77 0.62 -31.28
CA VAL A 141 -3.55 1.84 -32.05
C VAL A 141 -4.83 2.66 -32.17
N ASP A 142 -5.96 2.02 -32.47
CA ASP A 142 -7.26 2.68 -32.62
C ASP A 142 -7.71 3.27 -31.28
N TYR A 143 -7.49 2.57 -30.17
CA TYR A 143 -7.73 3.09 -28.83
C TYR A 143 -6.87 4.33 -28.52
N LEU A 144 -5.55 4.28 -28.75
CA LEU A 144 -4.66 5.43 -28.49
C LEU A 144 -5.02 6.65 -29.36
N LYS A 145 -5.36 6.42 -30.63
CA LYS A 145 -5.83 7.46 -31.55
C LYS A 145 -7.18 8.02 -31.15
N GLY A 146 -8.12 7.17 -30.72
CA GLY A 146 -9.42 7.58 -30.19
C GLY A 146 -9.29 8.46 -28.94
N ARG A 147 -8.19 8.32 -28.19
CA ARG A 147 -7.83 9.19 -27.07
C ARG A 147 -7.09 10.47 -27.50
N GLY A 148 -6.85 10.68 -28.79
CA GLY A 148 -6.17 11.87 -29.33
C GLY A 148 -4.65 11.86 -29.16
N LEU A 149 -4.04 10.69 -28.88
CA LEU A 149 -2.61 10.61 -28.62
C LEU A 149 -1.78 10.52 -29.91
N SER A 150 -0.78 11.38 -30.01
CA SER A 150 0.19 11.39 -31.11
C SER A 150 1.23 10.28 -30.97
N GLY A 151 1.84 9.91 -32.10
CA GLY A 151 2.98 8.99 -32.10
C GLY A 151 4.21 9.52 -31.35
N GLU A 152 4.35 10.85 -31.24
CA GLU A 152 5.43 11.49 -30.51
C GLU A 152 5.28 11.30 -28.99
N ILE A 153 4.08 11.55 -28.46
CA ILE A 153 3.78 11.30 -27.04
C ILE A 153 3.89 9.80 -26.72
N ALA A 154 3.39 8.93 -27.61
CA ALA A 154 3.56 7.49 -27.44
C ALA A 154 5.04 7.08 -27.37
N ARG A 155 5.91 7.70 -28.19
CA ARG A 155 7.36 7.49 -28.15
C ARG A 155 7.99 8.02 -26.86
N ASP A 156 7.66 9.25 -26.46
CA ASP A 156 8.27 9.93 -25.30
C ASP A 156 8.03 9.14 -23.99
N PHE A 157 6.80 8.67 -23.80
CA PHE A 157 6.40 7.82 -22.66
C PHE A 157 6.70 6.33 -22.87
N GLY A 158 7.18 5.94 -24.05
CA GLY A 158 7.54 4.54 -24.35
C GLY A 158 6.36 3.57 -24.37
N LEU A 159 5.17 4.03 -24.79
CA LEU A 159 3.98 3.19 -24.83
C LEU A 159 4.18 1.94 -25.69
N GLY A 160 3.58 0.84 -25.25
CA GLY A 160 3.66 -0.46 -25.91
C GLY A 160 2.32 -1.18 -25.96
N PHE A 161 2.36 -2.41 -26.48
CA PHE A 161 1.21 -3.30 -26.58
C PHE A 161 1.64 -4.70 -26.14
N ALA A 162 0.94 -5.26 -25.16
CA ALA A 162 1.01 -6.67 -24.81
C ALA A 162 -0.04 -7.42 -25.63
N PRO A 163 0.36 -8.25 -26.61
CA PRO A 163 -0.60 -8.97 -27.45
C PRO A 163 -1.49 -9.93 -26.67
N PRO A 164 -2.67 -10.29 -27.20
CA PRO A 164 -3.46 -11.39 -26.64
C PRO A 164 -2.69 -12.71 -26.70
N GLY A 165 -2.93 -13.58 -25.74
CA GLY A 165 -2.20 -14.85 -25.56
C GLY A 165 -1.57 -14.97 -24.17
N TRP A 166 -1.17 -16.18 -23.80
CA TRP A 166 -0.71 -16.49 -22.44
C TRP A 166 0.81 -16.49 -22.27
N ASP A 167 1.58 -16.54 -23.36
CA ASP A 167 3.01 -16.83 -23.29
C ASP A 167 3.84 -16.10 -24.38
N ASN A 168 3.38 -14.92 -24.81
CA ASN A 168 4.05 -14.12 -25.84
C ASN A 168 5.41 -13.60 -25.37
N LEU A 169 5.44 -12.90 -24.24
CA LEU A 169 6.66 -12.41 -23.62
C LEU A 169 7.48 -13.57 -23.07
N TYR A 170 6.83 -14.56 -22.46
CA TYR A 170 7.46 -15.79 -22.00
C TYR A 170 8.27 -16.45 -23.12
N LYS A 171 7.67 -16.75 -24.29
CA LYS A 171 8.38 -17.36 -25.41
C LYS A 171 9.47 -16.45 -26.00
N HIS A 172 9.29 -15.13 -25.94
CA HIS A 172 10.24 -14.18 -26.52
C HIS A 172 11.50 -14.01 -25.66
N LEU A 173 11.35 -13.95 -24.34
CA LEU A 173 12.44 -13.63 -23.43
C LEU A 173 12.95 -14.83 -22.63
N SER A 174 12.19 -15.92 -22.48
CA SER A 174 12.61 -17.07 -21.66
C SER A 174 13.60 -17.96 -22.42
N SER A 175 14.86 -17.99 -21.99
CA SER A 175 15.86 -18.97 -22.45
C SER A 175 16.01 -20.14 -21.50
N ASP A 176 16.05 -19.89 -20.19
CA ASP A 176 16.34 -20.90 -19.17
C ASP A 176 15.57 -20.67 -17.86
N ALA A 177 15.65 -21.65 -16.95
CA ALA A 177 14.92 -21.61 -15.68
C ALA A 177 15.34 -20.45 -14.75
N LEU A 178 16.60 -19.99 -14.85
CA LEU A 178 17.08 -18.86 -14.06
C LEU A 178 16.45 -17.57 -14.57
N GLN A 179 16.43 -17.36 -15.89
CA GLN A 179 15.80 -16.19 -16.49
C GLN A 179 14.29 -16.16 -16.23
N GLN A 180 13.62 -17.32 -16.26
CA GLN A 180 12.20 -17.42 -15.88
C GLN A 180 11.96 -16.97 -14.44
N LYS A 181 12.83 -17.35 -13.49
CA LYS A 181 12.73 -16.88 -12.11
C LYS A 181 12.90 -15.37 -12.03
N VAL A 182 13.89 -14.81 -12.73
CA VAL A 182 14.11 -13.35 -12.78
C VAL A 182 12.91 -12.62 -13.40
N MET A 183 12.21 -13.22 -14.38
CA MET A 183 10.98 -12.67 -14.93
C MET A 183 9.80 -12.70 -13.96
N ILE A 184 9.72 -13.70 -13.08
CA ILE A 184 8.73 -13.73 -11.98
C ILE A 184 9.08 -12.63 -10.96
N ASP A 185 10.35 -12.52 -10.56
CA ASP A 185 10.84 -11.52 -9.61
C ASP A 185 10.65 -10.08 -10.13
N ALA A 186 10.74 -9.88 -11.46
CA ALA A 186 10.44 -8.62 -12.14
C ALA A 186 8.93 -8.33 -12.27
N GLY A 187 8.07 -9.28 -11.86
CA GLY A 187 6.62 -9.17 -12.01
C GLY A 187 6.11 -9.24 -13.45
N LEU A 188 6.88 -9.82 -14.37
CA LEU A 188 6.50 -9.99 -15.79
C LEU A 188 5.73 -11.29 -16.04
N LEU A 189 5.96 -12.32 -15.22
CA LEU A 189 5.27 -13.61 -15.27
C LEU A 189 4.48 -13.86 -13.99
N ILE A 190 3.44 -14.68 -14.13
CA ILE A 190 2.70 -15.28 -13.02
C ILE A 190 2.95 -16.79 -13.06
N GLU A 191 3.20 -17.37 -11.90
CA GLU A 191 3.29 -18.82 -11.71
C GLU A 191 2.06 -19.32 -10.97
N ASN A 192 1.36 -20.29 -11.54
CA ASN A 192 0.24 -20.94 -10.88
C ASN A 192 0.77 -21.91 -9.82
N ALA A 193 0.44 -21.68 -8.55
CA ALA A 193 0.97 -22.43 -7.41
C ALA A 193 0.58 -23.92 -7.39
N GLU A 194 -0.53 -24.29 -8.03
CA GLU A 194 -1.03 -25.68 -8.06
C GLU A 194 -0.43 -26.48 -9.21
N THR A 195 -0.31 -25.86 -10.38
CA THR A 195 0.08 -26.54 -11.62
C THR A 195 1.53 -26.27 -12.05
N GLY A 196 2.20 -25.29 -11.44
CA GLY A 196 3.53 -24.81 -11.84
C GLY A 196 3.56 -24.13 -13.22
N LYS A 197 2.40 -23.93 -13.86
CA LYS A 197 2.32 -23.29 -15.17
C LYS A 197 2.64 -21.81 -15.04
N ARG A 198 3.53 -21.33 -15.91
CA ARG A 198 3.95 -19.93 -16.00
C ARG A 198 3.32 -19.27 -17.21
N TYR A 199 2.88 -18.03 -17.05
CA TYR A 199 2.25 -17.26 -18.12
C TYR A 199 2.48 -15.76 -17.94
N ASP A 200 2.34 -15.02 -19.02
CA ASP A 200 2.52 -13.57 -19.05
C ASP A 200 1.53 -12.86 -18.12
N ARG A 201 2.03 -11.94 -17.30
CA ARG A 201 1.18 -11.10 -16.44
C ARG A 201 0.30 -10.16 -17.27
N PHE A 202 0.88 -9.53 -18.28
CA PHE A 202 0.22 -8.56 -19.13
C PHE A 202 -0.15 -9.18 -20.47
N ARG A 203 -1.43 -9.10 -20.82
CA ARG A 203 -2.01 -9.72 -22.01
C ARG A 203 -3.16 -8.84 -22.49
N ASP A 204 -3.26 -8.68 -23.80
CA ASP A 204 -4.26 -7.84 -24.47
C ASP A 204 -4.41 -6.43 -23.86
N ARG A 205 -3.26 -5.77 -23.65
CA ARG A 205 -3.18 -4.50 -22.92
C ARG A 205 -2.30 -3.47 -23.62
N VAL A 206 -2.71 -2.21 -23.53
CA VAL A 206 -1.81 -1.07 -23.77
C VAL A 206 -0.87 -0.95 -22.57
N MET A 207 0.42 -0.87 -22.85
CA MET A 207 1.47 -0.92 -21.85
C MET A 207 2.06 0.47 -21.58
N PHE A 208 2.14 0.82 -20.30
CA PHE A 208 2.70 2.06 -19.77
C PHE A 208 3.96 1.72 -18.96
N PRO A 209 5.17 1.86 -19.50
CA PRO A 209 6.38 1.60 -18.72
C PRO A 209 6.56 2.67 -17.64
N ILE A 210 6.92 2.24 -16.45
CA ILE A 210 7.17 3.12 -15.29
C ILE A 210 8.69 3.26 -15.15
N ARG A 211 9.15 4.51 -15.05
CA ARG A 211 10.58 4.86 -15.00
C ARG A 211 10.96 5.43 -13.64
N ASP A 212 12.13 5.06 -13.15
CA ASP A 212 12.73 5.69 -11.98
C ASP A 212 13.31 7.08 -12.31
N SER A 213 13.91 7.73 -11.30
CA SER A 213 14.56 9.04 -11.44
C SER A 213 15.66 9.09 -12.51
N ARG A 214 16.27 7.95 -12.86
CA ARG A 214 17.33 7.82 -13.86
C ARG A 214 16.80 7.46 -15.25
N GLY A 215 15.50 7.23 -15.38
CA GLY A 215 14.86 6.82 -16.63
C GLY A 215 14.91 5.32 -16.89
N ARG A 216 15.34 4.50 -15.92
CA ARG A 216 15.36 3.04 -16.04
C ARG A 216 13.95 2.50 -15.89
N ILE A 217 13.55 1.53 -16.72
CA ILE A 217 12.26 0.86 -16.56
C ILE A 217 12.32 -0.02 -15.31
N ILE A 218 11.37 0.21 -14.39
CA ILE A 218 11.27 -0.51 -13.12
C ILE A 218 9.98 -1.33 -13.00
N ALA A 219 8.94 -0.97 -13.75
CA ALA A 219 7.64 -1.64 -13.72
C ALA A 219 6.80 -1.28 -14.94
N PHE A 220 5.59 -1.84 -15.01
CA PHE A 220 4.60 -1.54 -16.03
C PHE A 220 3.21 -1.35 -15.42
N GLY A 221 2.45 -0.40 -15.98
CA GLY A 221 1.00 -0.39 -15.97
C GLY A 221 0.45 -0.96 -17.27
N GLY A 222 -0.73 -1.55 -17.24
CA GLY A 222 -1.37 -2.16 -18.39
C GLY A 222 -2.88 -1.92 -18.42
N ARG A 223 -3.39 -1.26 -19.46
CA ARG A 223 -4.83 -1.02 -19.66
C ARG A 223 -5.41 -2.06 -20.62
N VAL A 224 -6.48 -2.74 -20.21
CA VAL A 224 -7.20 -3.70 -21.05
C VAL A 224 -7.84 -3.01 -22.26
N LEU A 225 -7.87 -3.69 -23.40
CA LEU A 225 -8.55 -3.24 -24.62
C LEU A 225 -9.97 -3.79 -24.78
N GLY A 226 -10.24 -5.01 -24.30
CA GLY A 226 -11.57 -5.61 -24.21
C GLY A 226 -12.22 -5.47 -22.83
N ASP A 227 -13.09 -6.43 -22.50
CA ASP A 227 -13.90 -6.42 -21.28
C ASP A 227 -13.22 -7.12 -20.07
N ASP A 228 -11.96 -7.56 -20.22
CA ASP A 228 -11.24 -8.25 -19.15
C ASP A 228 -10.98 -7.33 -17.95
N LYS A 229 -11.26 -7.83 -16.74
CA LYS A 229 -10.93 -7.14 -15.49
C LYS A 229 -9.54 -7.54 -14.97
N PRO A 230 -8.83 -6.63 -14.27
CA PRO A 230 -9.17 -5.23 -14.01
C PRO A 230 -8.85 -4.31 -15.20
N LYS A 231 -9.52 -3.15 -15.27
CA LYS A 231 -9.34 -2.12 -16.31
C LYS A 231 -7.87 -1.69 -16.42
N TYR A 232 -7.23 -1.43 -15.29
CA TYR A 232 -5.79 -1.21 -15.17
C TYR A 232 -5.16 -2.27 -14.29
N LEU A 233 -4.02 -2.80 -14.72
CA LEU A 233 -3.20 -3.75 -13.97
C LEU A 233 -1.79 -3.17 -13.82
N ASN A 234 -1.31 -3.10 -12.59
CA ASN A 234 0.07 -2.69 -12.31
C ASN A 234 0.95 -3.92 -12.02
N SER A 235 2.24 -3.78 -12.27
CA SER A 235 3.26 -4.67 -11.70
C SER A 235 3.05 -4.80 -10.17
N PRO A 236 3.32 -5.98 -9.59
CA PRO A 236 3.34 -6.14 -8.14
C PRO A 236 4.53 -5.36 -7.54
N GLU A 237 4.62 -5.29 -6.22
CA GLU A 237 5.86 -4.86 -5.54
C GLU A 237 7.03 -5.76 -5.98
N THR A 238 8.17 -5.16 -6.31
CA THR A 238 9.39 -5.89 -6.70
C THR A 238 10.62 -5.27 -6.04
N PRO A 239 11.81 -5.92 -6.09
CA PRO A 239 13.04 -5.33 -5.56
C PRO A 239 13.44 -3.99 -6.18
N VAL A 240 12.90 -3.63 -7.34
CA VAL A 240 13.21 -2.38 -8.06
C VAL A 240 11.99 -1.45 -8.19
N PHE A 241 10.83 -1.83 -7.63
CA PHE A 241 9.59 -1.08 -7.79
C PHE A 241 8.73 -1.11 -6.52
N HIS A 242 8.48 0.09 -5.99
CA HIS A 242 7.63 0.33 -4.85
C HIS A 242 6.54 1.35 -5.16
N LYS A 243 5.27 0.93 -5.20
CA LYS A 243 4.15 1.80 -5.61
C LYS A 243 4.00 3.02 -4.72
N GLY A 244 4.19 2.83 -3.41
CA GLY A 244 4.11 3.90 -2.41
C GLY A 244 5.25 4.93 -2.50
N GLN A 245 6.22 4.74 -3.39
CA GLN A 245 7.35 5.66 -3.56
C GLN A 245 7.39 6.23 -4.98
N GLU A 246 7.04 5.45 -5.99
CA GLU A 246 7.16 5.84 -7.39
C GLU A 246 5.94 6.62 -7.89
N LEU A 247 6.19 7.56 -8.80
CA LEU A 247 5.18 8.39 -9.46
C LEU A 247 5.37 8.29 -10.97
N TYR A 248 4.33 7.88 -11.68
CA TYR A 248 4.36 7.83 -13.14
C TYR A 248 4.53 9.23 -13.72
N GLY A 249 5.35 9.38 -14.76
CA GLY A 249 5.57 10.66 -15.44
C GLY A 249 6.59 11.58 -14.78
N LEU A 250 7.08 11.26 -13.57
CA LEU A 250 8.05 12.12 -12.87
C LEU A 250 9.38 12.26 -13.63
N PHE A 251 9.86 11.17 -14.23
CA PHE A 251 11.05 11.20 -15.08
C PHE A 251 10.83 12.08 -16.31
N GLU A 252 9.71 11.88 -17.01
CA GLU A 252 9.34 12.66 -18.19
C GLU A 252 9.22 14.14 -17.85
N ALA A 253 8.54 14.49 -16.76
CA ALA A 253 8.39 15.87 -16.32
C ALA A 253 9.73 16.57 -16.12
N ARG A 254 10.66 15.92 -15.40
CA ARG A 254 12.03 16.45 -15.18
C ARG A 254 12.86 16.51 -16.47
N LYS A 255 12.69 15.54 -17.36
CA LYS A 255 13.41 15.49 -18.63
C LYS A 255 13.01 16.64 -19.55
N PHE A 256 11.73 16.97 -19.62
CA PHE A 256 11.22 18.02 -20.49
C PHE A 256 11.29 19.42 -19.86
N ASN A 257 11.26 19.51 -18.52
CA ASN A 257 11.28 20.78 -17.79
C ASN A 257 12.40 20.79 -16.75
N ARG A 258 13.50 21.50 -17.04
CA ARG A 258 14.66 21.59 -16.12
C ARG A 258 14.41 22.48 -14.90
N ASN A 259 13.54 23.48 -15.03
CA ASN A 259 13.13 24.37 -13.94
C ASN A 259 11.63 24.16 -13.72
N LEU A 260 11.26 23.14 -12.95
CA LEU A 260 9.88 22.93 -12.54
C LEU A 260 9.61 23.73 -11.27
N ASP A 261 8.58 24.57 -11.29
CA ASP A 261 8.13 25.28 -10.08
C ASP A 261 6.92 24.58 -9.44
N GLU A 262 6.17 23.79 -10.22
CA GLU A 262 4.98 23.08 -9.76
C GLU A 262 4.83 21.73 -10.47
N ILE A 263 4.40 20.70 -9.73
CA ILE A 263 3.98 19.40 -10.27
C ILE A 263 2.49 19.20 -10.01
N ILE A 264 1.77 18.73 -11.04
CA ILE A 264 0.36 18.35 -10.98
C ILE A 264 0.26 16.86 -10.69
N VAL A 265 -0.33 16.48 -9.57
CA VAL A 265 -0.60 15.09 -9.20
C VAL A 265 -2.02 14.73 -9.64
N VAL A 266 -2.14 13.75 -10.52
CA VAL A 266 -3.40 13.19 -11.04
C VAL A 266 -3.53 11.70 -10.69
N GLU A 267 -4.67 11.09 -10.98
CA GLU A 267 -4.93 9.70 -10.57
C GLU A 267 -4.39 8.64 -11.56
N GLY A 268 -4.47 8.91 -12.87
CA GLY A 268 -4.24 7.90 -13.89
C GLY A 268 -3.07 8.17 -14.85
N TYR A 269 -2.58 7.08 -15.45
CA TYR A 269 -1.59 7.15 -16.54
C TYR A 269 -2.08 8.01 -17.71
N MET A 270 -3.35 7.85 -18.09
CA MET A 270 -3.92 8.56 -19.23
C MET A 270 -4.03 10.06 -18.98
N ASP A 271 -4.29 10.48 -17.75
CA ASP A 271 -4.36 11.89 -17.37
C ASP A 271 -3.01 12.56 -17.56
N VAL A 272 -1.93 11.93 -17.08
CA VAL A 272 -0.56 12.41 -17.28
C VAL A 272 -0.23 12.56 -18.76
N ILE A 273 -0.55 11.54 -19.56
CA ILE A 273 -0.24 11.51 -20.99
C ILE A 273 -1.08 12.52 -21.76
N ALA A 274 -2.36 12.68 -21.42
CA ALA A 274 -3.26 13.62 -22.05
C ALA A 274 -2.86 15.07 -21.76
N LEU A 275 -2.53 15.39 -20.51
CA LEU A 275 -1.97 16.68 -20.13
C LEU A 275 -0.66 16.95 -20.89
N ALA A 276 0.25 15.97 -20.96
CA ALA A 276 1.50 16.10 -21.70
C ALA A 276 1.28 16.29 -23.22
N GLN A 277 0.28 15.64 -23.81
CA GLN A 277 -0.14 15.81 -25.21
C GLN A 277 -0.63 17.24 -25.49
N GLN A 278 -1.22 17.88 -24.50
CA GLN A 278 -1.66 19.28 -24.55
C GLN A 278 -0.56 20.27 -24.11
N GLY A 279 0.67 19.79 -23.91
CA GLY A 279 1.84 20.60 -23.54
C GLY A 279 2.03 20.84 -22.04
N LEU A 280 1.12 20.35 -21.20
CA LEU A 280 1.25 20.37 -19.73
C LEU A 280 2.13 19.20 -19.28
N ARG A 281 3.45 19.35 -19.44
CA ARG A 281 4.45 18.31 -19.17
C ARG A 281 4.96 18.29 -17.72
N ASN A 282 4.15 18.73 -16.76
CA ASN A 282 4.48 18.71 -15.33
C ASN A 282 3.50 17.85 -14.51
N ALA A 283 2.75 16.97 -15.18
CA ALA A 283 1.83 16.05 -14.53
C ALA A 283 2.52 14.73 -14.13
N VAL A 284 2.11 14.16 -12.99
CA VAL A 284 2.50 12.85 -12.49
C VAL A 284 1.30 12.11 -11.92
N ALA A 285 1.34 10.78 -11.86
CA ALA A 285 0.26 9.98 -11.27
C ALA A 285 0.75 8.99 -10.24
N THR A 286 -0.10 8.72 -9.23
CA THR A 286 0.09 7.59 -8.34
C THR A 286 -0.22 6.27 -9.07
N LEU A 287 0.26 5.15 -8.53
CA LEU A 287 0.28 3.86 -9.24
C LEU A 287 -0.81 2.93 -8.72
N GLY A 288 -2.05 3.41 -8.72
CA GLY A 288 -3.21 2.70 -8.17
C GLY A 288 -3.16 2.61 -6.64
N THR A 289 -2.62 3.64 -5.99
CA THR A 289 -2.55 3.79 -4.54
C THR A 289 -2.89 5.23 -4.16
N ALA A 290 -3.32 5.45 -2.92
CA ALA A 290 -3.39 6.80 -2.37
C ALA A 290 -2.00 7.48 -2.39
N THR A 291 -2.00 8.81 -2.39
CA THR A 291 -0.76 9.59 -2.23
C THR A 291 -0.14 9.29 -0.86
N SER A 292 1.16 8.97 -0.84
CA SER A 292 1.91 8.69 0.38
C SER A 292 2.77 9.88 0.82
N GLU A 293 3.26 9.86 2.06
CA GLU A 293 4.27 10.83 2.49
C GLU A 293 5.57 10.73 1.67
N GLU A 294 5.95 9.53 1.22
CA GLU A 294 7.17 9.34 0.43
C GLU A 294 7.05 9.93 -0.97
N HIS A 295 5.85 9.84 -1.57
CA HIS A 295 5.54 10.57 -2.81
C HIS A 295 5.79 12.07 -2.62
N LEU A 296 5.29 12.65 -1.53
CA LEU A 296 5.41 14.08 -1.28
C LEU A 296 6.82 14.51 -0.91
N LYS A 297 7.56 13.72 -0.14
CA LYS A 297 9.00 13.94 0.09
C LYS A 297 9.75 13.99 -1.23
N ARG A 298 9.48 13.07 -2.17
CA ARG A 298 10.09 13.06 -3.50
C ARG A 298 9.68 14.26 -4.33
N LEU A 299 8.41 14.63 -4.35
CA LEU A 299 7.93 15.79 -5.11
C LEU A 299 8.54 17.09 -4.58
N PHE A 300 8.55 17.29 -3.26
CA PHE A 300 9.07 18.51 -2.65
C PHE A 300 10.61 18.64 -2.71
N ARG A 301 11.34 17.57 -3.08
CA ARG A 301 12.76 17.66 -3.48
C ARG A 301 12.94 18.25 -4.88
N VAL A 302 11.91 18.16 -5.73
CA VAL A 302 11.96 18.60 -7.13
C VAL A 302 11.32 19.98 -7.29
N VAL A 303 10.21 20.24 -6.61
CA VAL A 303 9.42 21.47 -6.74
C VAL A 303 8.95 22.01 -5.40
N PRO A 304 8.82 23.34 -5.23
CA PRO A 304 8.22 23.92 -4.03
C PRO A 304 6.68 23.83 -4.02
N ASN A 305 6.03 23.68 -5.18
CA ASN A 305 4.57 23.66 -5.28
C ASN A 305 4.04 22.31 -5.81
N VAL A 306 3.01 21.78 -5.16
CA VAL A 306 2.28 20.59 -5.61
C VAL A 306 0.82 20.95 -5.79
N LEU A 307 0.26 20.64 -6.95
CA LEU A 307 -1.16 20.77 -7.24
C LEU A 307 -1.77 19.37 -7.36
N PHE A 308 -2.68 19.01 -6.47
CA PHE A 308 -3.49 17.81 -6.64
C PHE A 308 -4.69 18.13 -7.53
N CYS A 309 -4.89 17.36 -8.58
CA CYS A 309 -6.04 17.47 -9.47
C CYS A 309 -6.81 16.15 -9.42
N PHE A 310 -7.95 16.16 -8.72
CA PHE A 310 -8.77 14.98 -8.50
C PHE A 310 -10.08 15.08 -9.29
N ASP A 311 -10.64 13.91 -9.59
CA ASP A 311 -11.91 13.78 -10.27
C ASP A 311 -13.03 14.41 -9.42
N GLY A 312 -14.08 14.92 -10.09
CA GLY A 312 -15.19 15.63 -9.44
C GLY A 312 -16.14 14.76 -8.60
N ASP A 313 -15.82 13.48 -8.41
CA ASP A 313 -16.68 12.50 -7.76
C ASP A 313 -16.34 12.30 -6.26
N GLN A 314 -17.04 11.36 -5.61
CA GLN A 314 -16.80 11.06 -4.20
C GLN A 314 -15.46 10.36 -3.95
N ALA A 315 -14.97 9.58 -4.91
CA ALA A 315 -13.69 8.89 -4.81
C ALA A 315 -12.54 9.90 -4.85
N GLY A 316 -12.59 10.86 -5.78
CA GLY A 316 -11.63 11.97 -5.87
C GLY A 316 -11.61 12.83 -4.61
N ARG A 317 -12.77 13.13 -4.01
CA ARG A 317 -12.84 13.83 -2.70
C ARG A 317 -12.18 13.05 -1.56
N ASN A 318 -12.43 11.75 -1.49
CA ASN A 318 -11.80 10.89 -0.47
C ASN A 318 -10.27 10.80 -0.69
N ALA A 319 -9.83 10.72 -1.95
CA ALA A 319 -8.42 10.74 -2.32
C ALA A 319 -7.75 12.08 -1.94
N ALA A 320 -8.46 13.20 -2.11
CA ALA A 320 -7.99 14.52 -1.73
C ALA A 320 -7.76 14.67 -0.22
N TRP A 321 -8.65 14.13 0.62
CA TRP A 321 -8.42 14.14 2.07
C TRP A 321 -7.18 13.31 2.46
N ARG A 322 -7.00 12.12 1.87
CA ARG A 322 -5.80 11.30 2.10
C ARG A 322 -4.52 11.99 1.65
N ALA A 323 -4.56 12.65 0.49
CA ALA A 323 -3.43 13.42 -0.01
C ALA A 323 -3.11 14.63 0.88
N LEU A 324 -4.13 15.29 1.43
CA LEU A 324 -3.96 16.34 2.44
C LEU A 324 -3.25 15.80 3.67
N GLU A 325 -3.70 14.69 4.24
CA GLU A 325 -3.10 14.11 5.44
C GLU A 325 -1.63 13.76 5.24
N ALA A 326 -1.31 13.15 4.09
CA ALA A 326 0.08 12.86 3.69
C ALA A 326 0.91 14.14 3.51
N ALA A 327 0.30 15.23 3.03
CA ALA A 327 0.98 16.49 2.79
C ALA A 327 1.39 17.21 4.06
N LEU A 328 0.58 17.14 5.12
CA LEU A 328 0.84 17.84 6.38
C LEU A 328 2.27 17.58 6.88
N SER A 329 2.70 16.33 6.95
CA SER A 329 4.04 15.92 7.42
C SER A 329 5.20 16.44 6.56
N SER A 330 4.93 16.90 5.33
CA SER A 330 5.95 17.35 4.37
C SER A 330 5.94 18.86 4.08
N LEU A 331 5.00 19.62 4.68
CA LEU A 331 4.82 21.06 4.46
C LEU A 331 5.76 21.91 5.34
N GLN A 332 6.99 22.05 4.88
CA GLN A 332 7.93 23.04 5.41
C GLN A 332 7.59 24.44 4.90
N ASP A 333 8.08 25.48 5.58
CA ASP A 333 7.92 26.85 5.11
C ASP A 333 8.55 27.01 3.72
N GLY A 334 7.82 27.66 2.81
CA GLY A 334 8.21 27.78 1.39
C GLY A 334 7.65 26.67 0.48
N ARG A 335 7.10 25.58 1.03
CA ARG A 335 6.37 24.56 0.28
C ARG A 335 4.87 24.86 0.25
N ARG A 336 4.21 24.54 -0.87
CA ARG A 336 2.78 24.77 -1.04
C ARG A 336 2.11 23.55 -1.63
N ALA A 337 0.92 23.25 -1.13
CA ALA A 337 0.01 22.27 -1.72
C ALA A 337 -1.34 22.94 -2.02
N ARG A 338 -1.91 22.62 -3.19
CA ARG A 338 -3.21 23.11 -3.63
C ARG A 338 -4.05 21.95 -4.16
N PHE A 339 -5.37 22.10 -4.14
CA PHE A 339 -6.33 21.11 -4.61
C PHE A 339 -7.22 21.72 -5.70
N LEU A 340 -7.29 21.07 -6.85
CA LEU A 340 -8.23 21.37 -7.91
C LEU A 340 -9.21 20.20 -8.01
N PHE A 341 -10.49 20.49 -7.80
CA PHE A 341 -11.58 19.56 -8.02
C PHE A 341 -12.21 19.83 -9.39
N LEU A 342 -12.28 18.81 -10.23
CA LEU A 342 -12.89 18.91 -11.55
C LEU A 342 -14.43 18.87 -11.44
N PRO A 343 -15.16 19.30 -12.49
CA PRO A 343 -16.60 19.08 -12.56
C PRO A 343 -16.98 17.60 -12.42
N GLU A 344 -18.20 17.34 -11.95
CA GLU A 344 -18.68 15.97 -11.75
C GLU A 344 -18.66 15.18 -13.08
N GLY A 345 -18.07 13.98 -13.04
CA GLY A 345 -17.94 13.10 -14.20
C GLY A 345 -16.78 13.41 -15.15
N GLU A 346 -15.99 14.45 -14.86
CA GLU A 346 -14.79 14.80 -15.64
C GLU A 346 -13.50 14.31 -14.97
N ASP A 347 -12.57 13.83 -15.80
CA ASP A 347 -11.19 13.52 -15.44
C ASP A 347 -10.24 14.51 -16.16
N PRO A 348 -8.95 14.61 -15.77
CA PRO A 348 -8.02 15.52 -16.45
C PRO A 348 -7.85 15.22 -17.95
N ASP A 349 -7.99 13.95 -18.39
CA ASP A 349 -7.93 13.56 -19.81
C ASP A 349 -9.13 14.09 -20.62
N THR A 350 -10.36 13.89 -20.15
CA THR A 350 -11.57 14.36 -20.82
C THR A 350 -11.65 15.87 -20.83
N LEU A 351 -11.35 16.50 -19.69
CA LEU A 351 -11.51 17.93 -19.53
C LEU A 351 -10.48 18.71 -20.36
N VAL A 352 -9.19 18.37 -20.29
CA VAL A 352 -8.17 19.11 -21.06
C VAL A 352 -8.39 19.00 -22.58
N ARG A 353 -8.97 17.88 -23.05
CA ARG A 353 -9.33 17.72 -24.46
C ARG A 353 -10.55 18.54 -24.87
N SER A 354 -11.52 18.71 -23.97
CA SER A 354 -12.76 19.44 -24.28
C SER A 354 -12.56 20.95 -24.22
N GLU A 355 -11.86 21.47 -23.20
CA GLU A 355 -11.69 22.92 -22.99
C GLU A 355 -10.34 23.46 -23.50
N GLY A 356 -9.35 22.58 -23.72
CA GLY A 356 -8.02 22.97 -24.16
C GLY A 356 -7.11 23.49 -23.04
N THR A 357 -5.83 23.64 -23.36
CA THR A 357 -4.78 23.94 -22.38
C THR A 357 -4.97 25.27 -21.65
N ASP A 358 -5.40 26.32 -22.36
CA ASP A 358 -5.50 27.67 -21.78
C ASP A 358 -6.66 27.77 -20.80
N ALA A 359 -7.81 27.15 -21.12
CA ALA A 359 -8.93 27.06 -20.21
C ALA A 359 -8.60 26.20 -18.98
N PHE A 360 -7.91 25.07 -19.16
CA PHE A 360 -7.46 24.23 -18.05
C PHE A 360 -6.49 24.98 -17.10
N LYS A 361 -5.54 25.76 -17.65
CA LYS A 361 -4.67 26.64 -16.85
C LYS A 361 -5.44 27.74 -16.15
N ALA A 362 -6.42 28.37 -16.82
CA ALA A 362 -7.28 29.37 -16.20
C ALA A 362 -8.05 28.77 -15.02
N ARG A 363 -8.58 27.55 -15.17
CA ARG A 363 -9.23 26.80 -14.11
C ARG A 363 -8.30 26.54 -12.93
N ILE A 364 -7.06 26.08 -13.17
CA ILE A 364 -6.05 25.93 -12.11
C ILE A 364 -5.86 27.26 -11.35
N ASN A 365 -5.75 28.37 -12.07
CA ASN A 365 -5.47 29.67 -11.45
C ASN A 365 -6.68 30.24 -10.68
N GLN A 366 -7.89 29.95 -11.12
CA GLN A 366 -9.12 30.52 -10.55
C GLN A 366 -9.74 29.63 -9.46
N HIS A 367 -9.57 28.32 -9.55
CA HIS A 367 -10.32 27.35 -8.74
C HIS A 367 -9.45 26.41 -7.91
N ALA A 368 -8.13 26.39 -8.10
CA ALA A 368 -7.28 25.59 -7.22
C ALA A 368 -7.22 26.20 -5.82
N GLN A 369 -7.73 25.44 -4.84
CA GLN A 369 -7.85 25.84 -3.45
C GLN A 369 -6.55 25.57 -2.69
N PRO A 370 -6.02 26.53 -1.92
CA PRO A 370 -4.92 26.28 -0.99
C PRO A 370 -5.24 25.18 0.03
N LEU A 371 -4.24 24.40 0.44
CA LEU A 371 -4.42 23.30 1.40
C LEU A 371 -5.13 23.74 2.70
N ALA A 372 -4.76 24.89 3.25
CA ALA A 372 -5.36 25.38 4.50
C ALA A 372 -6.86 25.69 4.33
N ASP A 373 -7.25 26.28 3.20
CA ASP A 373 -8.65 26.58 2.92
C ASP A 373 -9.46 25.28 2.76
N TYR A 374 -8.91 24.33 1.99
CA TYR A 374 -9.54 23.02 1.80
C TYR A 374 -9.67 22.26 3.15
N PHE A 375 -8.61 22.29 3.97
CA PHE A 375 -8.60 21.71 5.31
C PHE A 375 -9.77 22.20 6.19
N PHE A 376 -9.89 23.52 6.35
CA PHE A 376 -10.93 24.10 7.20
C PHE A 376 -12.33 23.95 6.60
N GLU A 377 -12.47 24.00 5.27
CA GLU A 377 -13.76 23.76 4.61
C GLU A 377 -14.27 22.34 4.89
N GLN A 378 -13.41 21.32 4.79
CA GLN A 378 -13.82 19.93 5.07
C GLN A 378 -14.18 19.73 6.54
N LEU A 379 -13.38 20.27 7.47
CA LEU A 379 -13.71 20.19 8.90
C LEU A 379 -15.01 20.91 9.26
N THR A 380 -15.35 21.99 8.55
CA THR A 380 -16.63 22.69 8.72
C THR A 380 -17.83 21.85 8.27
N LYS A 381 -17.64 20.96 7.27
CA LYS A 381 -18.69 20.02 6.83
C LYS A 381 -18.93 18.91 7.85
N GLU A 382 -17.91 18.51 8.58
CA GLU A 382 -17.99 17.49 9.63
C GLU A 382 -18.43 18.07 10.99
N SER A 383 -18.04 19.29 11.30
CA SER A 383 -18.28 19.97 12.58
C SER A 383 -18.84 21.37 12.35
N ASP A 384 -20.10 21.63 12.74
CA ASP A 384 -20.73 22.95 12.58
C ASP A 384 -20.10 23.99 13.53
N PRO A 385 -19.33 24.98 13.03
CA PRO A 385 -18.65 25.95 13.87
C PRO A 385 -19.61 26.97 14.50
N ARG A 386 -20.92 26.89 14.24
CA ARG A 386 -21.94 27.76 14.86
C ARG A 386 -22.38 27.27 16.24
N SER A 387 -22.19 25.98 16.56
CA SER A 387 -22.50 25.42 17.89
C SER A 387 -21.25 25.31 18.77
N LEU A 388 -21.43 25.31 20.09
CA LEU A 388 -20.31 25.14 21.03
C LEU A 388 -19.69 23.74 20.90
N GLU A 389 -20.54 22.73 20.73
CA GLU A 389 -20.15 21.34 20.53
C GLU A 389 -19.35 21.17 19.23
N GLY A 390 -19.80 21.80 18.14
CA GLY A 390 -19.11 21.74 16.85
C GLY A 390 -17.78 22.48 16.86
N LYS A 391 -17.67 23.62 17.55
CA LYS A 391 -16.38 24.30 17.79
C LYS A 391 -15.41 23.43 18.58
N ALA A 392 -15.86 22.78 19.65
CA ALA A 392 -15.03 21.88 20.45
C ALA A 392 -14.60 20.64 19.64
N HIS A 393 -15.51 20.06 18.85
CA HIS A 393 -15.21 18.93 17.98
C HIS A 393 -14.20 19.28 16.89
N MET A 394 -14.39 20.43 16.23
CA MET A 394 -13.45 20.94 15.23
C MET A 394 -12.05 21.15 15.81
N ALA A 395 -11.93 21.75 17.00
CA ALA A 395 -10.64 21.92 17.67
C ALA A 395 -9.95 20.57 17.95
N THR A 396 -10.74 19.57 18.36
CA THR A 396 -10.27 18.21 18.65
C THR A 396 -9.74 17.51 17.40
N LEU A 397 -10.40 17.68 16.25
CA LEU A 397 -9.98 17.11 14.97
C LEU A 397 -8.78 17.86 14.36
N ALA A 398 -8.83 19.19 14.39
CA ALA A 398 -7.87 20.03 13.68
C ALA A 398 -6.51 20.09 14.37
N ALA A 399 -6.47 20.19 15.70
CA ALA A 399 -5.21 20.47 16.41
C ALA A 399 -4.13 19.39 16.21
N PRO A 400 -4.43 18.08 16.29
CA PRO A 400 -3.44 17.03 16.02
C PRO A 400 -2.95 17.03 14.58
N LEU A 401 -3.80 17.38 13.61
CA LEU A 401 -3.43 17.45 12.20
C LEU A 401 -2.53 18.66 11.90
N ILE A 402 -2.87 19.83 12.45
CA ILE A 402 -2.06 21.04 12.33
C ILE A 402 -0.67 20.82 12.94
N ASP A 403 -0.55 20.01 14.00
CA ASP A 403 0.74 19.76 14.65
C ASP A 403 1.71 18.92 13.80
N LYS A 404 1.19 18.11 12.88
CA LYS A 404 2.01 17.39 11.89
C LYS A 404 2.76 18.31 10.93
N VAL A 405 2.35 19.58 10.81
CA VAL A 405 2.97 20.54 9.89
C VAL A 405 4.34 20.99 10.42
N PRO A 406 5.47 20.68 9.72
CA PRO A 406 6.79 21.07 10.17
C PRO A 406 7.11 22.56 9.95
N GLY A 407 6.46 23.22 8.99
CA GLY A 407 6.61 24.66 8.72
C GLY A 407 6.09 25.51 9.88
N ALA A 408 6.96 26.28 10.52
CA ALA A 408 6.62 27.04 11.71
C ALA A 408 5.62 28.16 11.43
N ASN A 409 5.80 28.88 10.32
CA ASN A 409 4.92 29.97 9.93
C ASN A 409 3.53 29.44 9.54
N LEU A 410 3.47 28.43 8.68
CA LEU A 410 2.20 27.84 8.25
C LEU A 410 1.44 27.25 9.45
N ARG A 411 2.11 26.48 10.31
CA ARG A 411 1.49 25.91 11.51
C ARG A 411 0.92 27.00 12.43
N THR A 412 1.64 28.11 12.59
CA THR A 412 1.19 29.24 13.43
C THR A 412 -0.06 29.89 12.85
N LEU A 413 -0.08 30.17 11.54
CA LEU A 413 -1.24 30.74 10.85
C LEU A 413 -2.46 29.81 10.88
N MET A 414 -2.26 28.50 10.73
CA MET A 414 -3.34 27.52 10.87
C MET A 414 -3.89 27.46 12.29
N ARG A 415 -3.03 27.51 13.33
CA ARG A 415 -3.48 27.59 14.73
C ARG A 415 -4.28 28.87 14.99
N GLN A 416 -3.81 30.01 14.49
CA GLN A 416 -4.54 31.28 14.59
C GLN A 416 -5.91 31.17 13.92
N ARG A 417 -5.98 30.60 12.71
CA ARG A 417 -7.25 30.40 12.00
C ARG A 417 -8.21 29.49 12.77
N LEU A 418 -7.69 28.43 13.39
CA LEU A 418 -8.49 27.55 14.26
C LEU A 418 -9.05 28.31 15.47
N SER A 419 -8.23 29.15 16.11
CA SER A 419 -8.68 30.03 17.20
C SER A 419 -9.77 31.01 16.76
N GLU A 420 -9.67 31.60 15.57
CA GLU A 420 -10.70 32.49 15.02
C GLU A 420 -12.04 31.77 14.82
N ILE A 421 -12.02 30.54 14.30
CA ILE A 421 -13.24 29.76 14.03
C ILE A 421 -13.88 29.27 15.34
N THR A 422 -13.06 28.79 16.27
CA THR A 422 -13.54 28.13 17.50
C THR A 422 -13.77 29.11 18.65
N GLY A 423 -13.13 30.27 18.64
CA GLY A 423 -13.08 31.22 19.75
C GLY A 423 -12.15 30.79 20.90
N LEU A 424 -11.40 29.70 20.76
CA LEU A 424 -10.44 29.24 21.76
C LEU A 424 -9.17 30.10 21.74
N SER A 425 -8.59 30.36 22.91
CA SER A 425 -7.29 31.03 23.00
C SER A 425 -6.19 30.17 22.38
N GLY A 426 -5.12 30.80 21.88
CA GLY A 426 -3.98 30.05 21.32
C GLY A 426 -3.34 29.10 22.33
N GLU A 427 -3.37 29.44 23.62
CA GLU A 427 -2.93 28.57 24.71
C GLU A 427 -3.82 27.33 24.87
N ALA A 428 -5.14 27.50 24.81
CA ALA A 428 -6.08 26.38 24.88
C ALA A 428 -5.92 25.42 23.69
N VAL A 429 -5.70 25.95 22.49
CA VAL A 429 -5.39 25.15 21.29
C VAL A 429 -4.07 24.38 21.46
N ASN A 430 -3.06 25.00 22.09
CA ASN A 430 -1.79 24.32 22.37
C ASN A 430 -1.94 23.20 23.42
N GLN A 431 -2.77 23.41 24.44
CA GLN A 431 -3.02 22.40 25.48
C GLN A 431 -3.75 21.17 24.94
N LEU A 432 -4.68 21.34 23.99
CA LEU A 432 -5.38 20.21 23.35
C LEU A 432 -4.44 19.17 22.73
N VAL A 433 -3.30 19.62 22.19
CA VAL A 433 -2.27 18.75 21.62
C VAL A 433 -1.50 18.00 22.72
N GLN A 434 -1.24 18.64 23.85
CA GLN A 434 -0.49 18.03 24.97
C GLN A 434 -1.33 17.06 25.79
N SER A 435 -2.65 17.24 25.81
CA SER A 435 -3.60 16.33 26.45
C SER A 435 -3.99 15.12 25.59
N ALA A 436 -3.60 15.10 24.32
CA ALA A 436 -3.75 13.90 23.50
C ALA A 436 -2.79 12.82 24.03
N PRO A 437 -3.26 11.58 24.28
CA PRO A 437 -2.39 10.53 24.79
C PRO A 437 -1.23 10.31 23.81
N ALA A 438 0.00 10.51 24.27
CA ALA A 438 1.19 10.25 23.49
C ALA A 438 1.23 8.76 23.13
N ASP A 439 1.41 8.43 21.85
CA ASP A 439 1.74 7.08 21.43
C ASP A 439 2.98 6.62 22.20
N ALA A 440 2.80 5.64 23.09
CA ALA A 440 3.91 5.06 23.84
C ALA A 440 4.87 4.39 22.84
N PRO A 441 6.20 4.63 22.95
CA PRO A 441 7.16 3.91 22.13
C PRO A 441 7.07 2.40 22.45
N PRO A 442 7.23 1.51 21.46
CA PRO A 442 7.18 0.07 21.69
C PRO A 442 8.25 -0.31 22.72
N SER A 443 7.84 -0.95 23.81
CA SER A 443 8.77 -1.50 24.79
C SER A 443 9.51 -2.68 24.16
N TYR A 444 10.76 -2.45 23.79
CA TYR A 444 11.69 -3.50 23.43
C TYR A 444 12.15 -4.23 24.70
N ASN A 445 11.80 -5.51 24.84
CA ASN A 445 12.30 -6.37 25.91
C ASN A 445 13.48 -7.22 25.39
N PRO A 446 14.74 -7.01 25.84
CA PRO A 446 15.93 -7.59 25.20
C PRO A 446 16.26 -9.04 25.57
N TYR A 447 15.42 -9.75 26.33
CA TYR A 447 15.73 -11.11 26.79
C TYR A 447 14.59 -12.08 26.52
N VAL A 448 14.59 -12.67 25.32
CA VAL A 448 14.07 -14.02 25.12
C VAL A 448 15.16 -14.81 24.43
N ASP A 449 15.87 -15.58 25.26
CA ASP A 449 16.91 -16.53 24.89
C ASP A 449 16.27 -17.71 24.15
N TYR A 450 16.73 -17.99 22.93
CA TYR A 450 16.19 -19.01 22.04
C TYR A 450 16.98 -20.34 22.08
N ASP A 451 17.81 -20.58 23.12
CA ASP A 451 18.67 -21.78 23.21
C ASP A 451 18.38 -22.74 24.38
N ALA A 452 17.23 -22.68 25.05
CA ALA A 452 16.85 -23.65 26.08
C ALA A 452 15.80 -24.67 25.59
N MET A 453 16.24 -25.72 24.88
CA MET A 453 15.47 -26.96 24.73
C MET A 453 15.72 -27.90 25.91
N PRO A 454 14.69 -28.36 26.64
CA PRO A 454 14.83 -29.51 27.53
C PRO A 454 14.72 -30.83 26.78
N ASP A 455 15.59 -31.74 27.19
CA ASP A 455 15.89 -33.07 26.69
C ASP A 455 14.68 -34.03 26.62
N PHE A 456 14.60 -34.81 25.55
CA PHE A 456 13.53 -35.77 25.29
C PHE A 456 13.92 -37.15 25.82
N ALA A 457 14.04 -37.27 27.14
CA ALA A 457 14.33 -38.52 27.83
C ALA A 457 13.55 -38.58 29.14
N ASP A 458 12.27 -38.96 29.06
CA ASP A 458 11.55 -39.73 30.09
C ASP A 458 10.05 -39.80 29.78
N TYR A 459 9.63 -40.77 28.96
CA TYR A 459 8.39 -41.51 29.23
C TYR A 459 8.31 -42.80 28.40
N GLN A 460 8.40 -43.94 29.07
CA GLN A 460 8.17 -45.27 28.50
C GLN A 460 6.68 -45.64 28.49
N PRO A 461 6.26 -46.57 27.60
CA PRO A 461 4.86 -46.91 27.38
C PRO A 461 4.39 -48.07 28.28
N GLN A 462 3.11 -48.07 28.66
CA GLN A 462 2.40 -49.27 29.12
C GLN A 462 1.18 -49.53 28.21
N GLY A 463 1.14 -50.75 27.64
CA GLY A 463 0.12 -51.22 26.69
C GLY A 463 -1.24 -51.50 27.33
N GLY A 464 -2.24 -52.04 26.64
CA GLY A 464 -2.39 -52.50 25.26
C GLY A 464 -3.81 -53.08 25.10
N TYR A 465 -4.39 -53.10 23.91
CA TYR A 465 -5.39 -54.09 23.49
C TYR A 465 -5.67 -54.01 21.97
N GLU A 466 -5.44 -55.17 21.38
CA GLU A 466 -5.97 -55.86 20.19
C GLU A 466 -6.80 -55.17 19.08
N ALA A 467 -6.51 -55.62 17.86
CA ALA A 467 -7.19 -55.33 16.61
C ALA A 467 -8.33 -56.32 16.31
N GLN A 468 -9.42 -55.82 15.72
CA GLN A 468 -10.44 -56.49 14.86
C GLN A 468 -11.46 -55.39 14.47
N GLN A 469 -12.06 -55.25 13.27
CA GLN A 469 -12.30 -56.11 12.11
C GLN A 469 -12.49 -55.23 10.85
N GLU A 470 -12.15 -55.78 9.69
CA GLU A 470 -12.41 -55.24 8.35
C GLU A 470 -13.91 -55.04 8.08
N TRP A 471 -14.28 -53.86 7.60
CA TRP A 471 -15.62 -53.61 7.04
C TRP A 471 -15.56 -53.61 5.51
N THR A 472 -16.31 -54.51 4.89
CA THR A 472 -16.49 -54.62 3.44
C THR A 472 -17.86 -54.07 3.04
N PRO A 473 -17.98 -53.23 1.99
CA PRO A 473 -19.28 -52.73 1.56
C PRO A 473 -20.00 -53.71 0.60
N LYS A 474 -21.24 -54.05 0.95
CA LYS A 474 -22.19 -54.82 0.10
C LYS A 474 -22.76 -53.96 -1.02
N LYS A 475 -22.89 -54.58 -2.20
CA LYS A 475 -23.57 -54.07 -3.41
C LYS A 475 -25.09 -54.13 -3.27
N THR A 476 -25.78 -53.08 -3.72
CA THR A 476 -27.14 -53.10 -4.27
C THR A 476 -27.16 -52.28 -5.58
N GLY A 477 -27.68 -52.86 -6.67
CA GLY A 477 -27.81 -52.24 -8.01
C GLY A 477 -28.89 -51.14 -8.01
N GLY A 478 -28.92 -50.11 -8.86
CA GLY A 478 -28.72 -49.92 -10.32
C GLY A 478 -29.91 -49.02 -10.80
N PRO A 479 -30.01 -48.46 -12.02
CA PRO A 479 -29.05 -48.31 -13.12
C PRO A 479 -28.95 -46.86 -13.67
N ASN A 480 -27.76 -46.37 -14.02
CA ASN A 480 -27.56 -45.71 -15.32
C ASN A 480 -26.07 -45.64 -15.72
N GLN A 481 -25.84 -45.79 -17.00
CA GLN A 481 -24.61 -46.23 -17.66
C GLN A 481 -23.53 -45.14 -17.80
N LYS A 482 -22.23 -45.54 -17.79
CA LYS A 482 -21.39 -45.66 -19.01
C LYS A 482 -19.94 -46.05 -18.68
N LYS A 483 -19.48 -47.10 -19.36
CA LYS A 483 -18.10 -47.65 -19.37
C LYS A 483 -17.11 -46.64 -19.95
N TRP A 484 -15.93 -46.55 -19.35
CA TRP A 484 -14.69 -46.13 -20.03
C TRP A 484 -13.67 -47.25 -19.94
N ASP A 485 -13.12 -47.61 -21.10
CA ASP A 485 -12.25 -48.77 -21.31
C ASP A 485 -10.86 -48.58 -20.71
N ASN A 486 -10.41 -49.61 -19.99
CA ASN A 486 -9.06 -49.73 -19.44
C ASN A 486 -8.08 -50.12 -20.55
N LYS A 487 -7.19 -49.21 -20.94
CA LYS A 487 -5.97 -49.57 -21.69
C LYS A 487 -4.77 -49.64 -20.73
N SER A 488 -4.27 -50.86 -20.61
CA SER A 488 -3.05 -51.31 -19.94
C SER A 488 -1.84 -50.40 -20.23
N TRP A 489 -1.23 -49.85 -19.17
CA TRP A 489 0.12 -49.29 -19.22
C TRP A 489 1.14 -50.35 -18.79
N GLY A 490 2.00 -50.70 -19.75
CA GLY A 490 3.10 -51.63 -19.57
C GLY A 490 4.18 -51.09 -18.65
N LYS A 491 4.75 -52.02 -17.88
CA LYS A 491 5.96 -51.88 -17.07
C LYS A 491 7.10 -51.29 -17.89
N ASN A 492 7.71 -50.21 -17.40
CA ASN A 492 9.17 -49.99 -17.33
C ASN A 492 9.44 -48.58 -16.78
N GLY A 493 10.15 -48.48 -15.66
CA GLY A 493 10.65 -47.19 -15.18
C GLY A 493 10.83 -47.16 -13.68
N LYS A 494 12.09 -47.14 -13.25
CA LYS A 494 12.58 -47.12 -11.86
C LYS A 494 11.87 -46.03 -11.02
N ARG A 495 11.45 -46.39 -9.80
CA ARG A 495 11.07 -45.42 -8.76
C ARG A 495 12.29 -44.52 -8.50
N GLN A 496 12.15 -43.23 -8.78
CA GLN A 496 13.07 -42.21 -8.28
C GLN A 496 12.75 -41.96 -6.81
N ASP A 497 13.82 -41.84 -6.03
CA ASP A 497 13.81 -41.67 -4.59
C ASP A 497 12.97 -40.45 -4.18
N PHE A 498 11.99 -40.68 -3.30
CA PHE A 498 11.09 -39.66 -2.79
C PHE A 498 11.78 -38.99 -1.62
N GLU A 499 12.42 -37.84 -1.85
CA GLU A 499 12.84 -36.98 -0.73
C GLU A 499 11.59 -36.38 -0.06
N PRO A 500 11.48 -36.45 1.28
CA PRO A 500 10.35 -35.86 1.99
C PRO A 500 10.36 -34.35 1.78
N ARG A 501 9.24 -33.83 1.26
CA ARG A 501 9.01 -32.38 1.07
C ARG A 501 9.24 -31.64 2.37
N THR A 502 9.94 -30.51 2.29
CA THR A 502 9.92 -29.48 3.34
C THR A 502 8.46 -29.04 3.59
N PRO A 503 8.05 -28.84 4.85
CA PRO A 503 6.69 -28.41 5.17
C PRO A 503 6.35 -27.12 4.44
N ARG A 504 5.18 -27.07 3.80
CA ARG A 504 4.66 -25.84 3.20
C ARG A 504 4.44 -24.81 4.31
N VAL A 505 4.92 -23.58 4.12
CA VAL A 505 4.45 -22.44 4.90
C VAL A 505 2.99 -22.18 4.47
N PRO A 506 2.01 -22.26 5.38
CA PRO A 506 0.62 -22.02 5.03
C PRO A 506 0.43 -20.58 4.55
N THR A 507 -0.25 -20.38 3.41
CA THR A 507 -0.82 -19.08 3.06
C THR A 507 -1.82 -18.72 4.16
N ALA A 508 -1.62 -17.59 4.85
CA ALA A 508 -2.52 -17.17 5.91
C ALA A 508 -3.88 -16.75 5.30
N VAL A 509 -4.83 -17.68 5.28
CA VAL A 509 -6.24 -17.37 4.99
C VAL A 509 -6.77 -16.58 6.19
N GLU A 510 -7.40 -15.43 5.94
CA GLU A 510 -8.04 -14.64 7.01
C GLU A 510 -9.02 -15.53 7.79
N PRO A 511 -8.88 -15.65 9.12
CA PRO A 511 -9.78 -16.48 9.91
C PRO A 511 -11.25 -16.06 9.70
N PRO A 512 -12.20 -17.00 9.62
CA PRO A 512 -13.62 -16.70 9.36
C PRO A 512 -14.20 -15.62 10.28
N MET A 513 -13.76 -15.58 11.55
CA MET A 513 -14.19 -14.57 12.53
C MET A 513 -13.72 -13.16 12.16
N GLN A 514 -12.49 -13.01 11.65
CA GLN A 514 -11.94 -11.72 11.23
C GLN A 514 -12.57 -11.26 9.92
N ALA A 515 -12.87 -12.20 9.02
CA ALA A 515 -13.64 -11.92 7.81
C ALA A 515 -15.04 -11.39 8.16
N ALA A 516 -15.76 -12.01 9.09
CA ALA A 516 -17.08 -11.54 9.54
C ALA A 516 -17.03 -10.15 10.22
N LEU A 517 -16.05 -9.90 11.09
CA LEU A 517 -15.81 -8.59 11.70
C LEU A 517 -15.55 -7.52 10.63
N ARG A 518 -14.70 -7.82 9.66
CA ARG A 518 -14.40 -6.93 8.55
C ARG A 518 -15.63 -6.65 7.71
N THR A 519 -16.41 -7.66 7.33
CA THR A 519 -17.66 -7.46 6.57
C THR A 519 -18.62 -6.56 7.30
N LEU A 520 -18.81 -6.76 8.60
CA LEU A 520 -19.70 -5.92 9.41
C LEU A 520 -19.21 -4.47 9.53
N LEU A 521 -17.90 -4.25 9.56
CA LEU A 521 -17.32 -2.90 9.57
C LEU A 521 -17.53 -2.17 8.25
N HIS A 522 -17.48 -2.86 7.11
CA HIS A 522 -17.72 -2.25 5.80
C HIS A 522 -19.21 -2.15 5.43
N HIS A 523 -20.03 -3.05 5.98
CA HIS A 523 -21.48 -3.14 5.76
C HIS A 523 -22.26 -3.25 7.08
N PRO A 524 -22.34 -2.17 7.90
CA PRO A 524 -23.02 -2.19 9.19
C PRO A 524 -24.51 -2.54 9.12
N GLU A 525 -25.16 -2.32 7.98
CA GLU A 525 -26.56 -2.68 7.71
C GLU A 525 -26.84 -4.18 7.86
N LEU A 526 -25.83 -5.05 7.65
CA LEU A 526 -25.98 -6.49 7.80
C LEU A 526 -26.30 -6.92 9.23
N ALA A 527 -25.95 -6.10 10.24
CA ALA A 527 -26.26 -6.38 11.64
C ALA A 527 -27.77 -6.49 11.90
N GLU A 528 -28.59 -5.74 11.15
CA GLU A 528 -30.05 -5.70 11.33
C GLU A 528 -30.73 -7.00 10.89
N LYS A 529 -30.08 -7.72 9.97
CA LYS A 529 -30.53 -9.00 9.40
C LYS A 529 -30.05 -10.22 10.21
N VAL A 530 -29.24 -10.04 11.26
CA VAL A 530 -28.75 -11.14 12.10
C VAL A 530 -29.75 -11.46 13.22
N GLU A 531 -30.35 -12.64 13.16
CA GLU A 531 -31.19 -13.15 14.24
C GLU A 531 -30.36 -13.80 15.36
N ASN A 532 -30.64 -13.44 16.61
CA ASN A 532 -30.09 -14.06 17.83
C ASN A 532 -28.53 -14.13 17.89
N ALA A 533 -27.88 -12.97 17.88
CA ALA A 533 -26.41 -12.87 17.93
C ALA A 533 -25.76 -13.50 19.17
N SER A 534 -26.49 -13.62 20.27
CA SER A 534 -26.00 -14.16 21.55
C SER A 534 -25.64 -15.65 21.53
N HIS A 535 -26.02 -16.41 20.49
CA HIS A 535 -25.85 -17.87 20.46
C HIS A 535 -24.54 -18.39 19.84
N PHE A 536 -23.72 -17.54 19.22
CA PHE A 536 -22.45 -17.99 18.60
C PHE A 536 -21.17 -17.54 19.32
N ALA A 537 -21.27 -16.75 20.40
CA ALA A 537 -20.10 -16.40 21.22
C ALA A 537 -19.94 -17.40 22.38
N ALA A 538 -18.84 -18.14 22.36
CA ALA A 538 -18.35 -18.82 23.56
C ALA A 538 -17.74 -17.80 24.53
N GLU A 539 -17.79 -18.08 25.84
CA GLU A 539 -17.21 -17.20 26.89
C GLU A 539 -15.68 -17.00 26.76
N ASP A 540 -14.99 -17.86 26.00
CA ASP A 540 -13.53 -17.88 25.86
C ASP A 540 -12.99 -17.24 24.56
N GLN A 541 -13.86 -16.72 23.67
CA GLN A 541 -13.43 -16.18 22.36
C GLN A 541 -13.62 -14.66 22.24
N SER A 542 -12.55 -13.90 22.50
CA SER A 542 -12.53 -12.43 22.45
C SER A 542 -13.08 -11.83 21.13
N ASN A 543 -12.76 -12.43 19.98
CA ASN A 543 -13.22 -11.93 18.67
C ASN A 543 -14.72 -12.24 18.40
N ALA A 544 -15.24 -13.35 18.93
CA ALA A 544 -16.65 -13.69 18.79
C ALA A 544 -17.51 -12.76 19.67
N GLN A 545 -17.06 -12.48 20.90
CA GLN A 545 -17.68 -11.49 21.78
C GLN A 545 -17.68 -10.09 21.16
N LEU A 546 -16.57 -9.71 20.52
CA LEU A 546 -16.47 -8.45 19.80
C LEU A 546 -17.48 -8.35 18.65
N LEU A 547 -17.65 -9.42 17.88
CA LEU A 547 -18.61 -9.48 16.78
C LEU A 547 -20.06 -9.34 17.30
N VAL A 548 -20.40 -10.05 18.37
CA VAL A 548 -21.72 -9.91 19.03
C VAL A 548 -21.93 -8.48 19.52
N ALA A 549 -20.93 -7.90 20.19
CA ALA A 549 -21.04 -6.55 20.74
C ALA A 549 -21.20 -5.48 19.64
N LEU A 550 -20.59 -5.68 18.47
CA LEU A 550 -20.79 -4.80 17.29
C LEU A 550 -22.19 -4.94 16.72
N ILE A 551 -22.69 -6.17 16.56
CA ILE A 551 -24.05 -6.44 16.07
C ILE A 551 -25.07 -5.81 17.03
N GLU A 552 -24.94 -6.04 18.33
CA GLU A 552 -25.84 -5.45 19.33
C GLU A 552 -25.76 -3.92 19.37
N ALA A 553 -24.55 -3.35 19.28
CA ALA A 553 -24.37 -1.91 19.27
C ALA A 553 -25.11 -1.27 18.10
N ARG A 554 -25.03 -1.89 16.92
CA ARG A 554 -25.70 -1.46 15.70
C ARG A 554 -27.21 -1.70 15.74
N GLN A 555 -27.68 -2.83 16.27
CA GLN A 555 -29.12 -3.09 16.45
C GLN A 555 -29.77 -2.12 17.46
N LYS A 556 -29.07 -1.76 18.54
CA LYS A 556 -29.54 -0.76 19.52
C LYS A 556 -29.55 0.68 18.96
N ASN A 557 -28.71 0.96 17.97
CA ASN A 557 -28.65 2.27 17.32
C ASN A 557 -28.39 2.12 15.81
N PRO A 558 -29.46 2.00 15.00
CA PRO A 558 -29.39 1.77 13.55
C PRO A 558 -28.74 2.90 12.74
N ASN A 559 -28.30 3.99 13.36
CA ASN A 559 -27.60 5.08 12.67
C ASN A 559 -26.07 5.01 12.84
N LEU A 560 -25.53 4.05 13.61
CA LEU A 560 -24.09 3.92 13.86
C LEU A 560 -23.30 3.50 12.61
N ARG A 561 -22.51 4.41 12.07
CA ARG A 561 -21.62 4.14 10.93
C ARG A 561 -20.35 3.42 11.39
N SER A 562 -19.60 2.84 10.44
CA SER A 562 -18.36 2.07 10.68
C SER A 562 -17.38 2.75 11.62
N LEU A 563 -17.11 4.05 11.40
CA LEU A 563 -16.21 4.84 12.24
C LEU A 563 -16.74 5.02 13.67
N GLN A 564 -18.06 5.18 13.83
CA GLN A 564 -18.69 5.28 15.14
C GLN A 564 -18.69 3.94 15.88
N LEU A 565 -18.79 2.82 15.16
CA LEU A 565 -18.62 1.48 15.72
C LEU A 565 -17.17 1.28 16.19
N ILE A 566 -16.16 1.64 15.38
CA ILE A 566 -14.74 1.53 15.75
C ILE A 566 -14.42 2.42 16.97
N ALA A 567 -14.97 3.64 17.01
CA ALA A 567 -14.72 4.60 18.09
C ALA A 567 -15.15 4.09 19.48
N ARG A 568 -16.16 3.21 19.55
CA ARG A 568 -16.63 2.64 20.82
C ARG A 568 -15.62 1.73 21.50
N TRP A 569 -14.67 1.17 20.75
CA TRP A 569 -13.56 0.36 21.27
C TRP A 569 -12.21 1.10 21.15
N HIS A 570 -12.23 2.42 20.95
CA HIS A 570 -11.01 3.21 20.83
C HIS A 570 -10.12 3.05 22.07
N GLY A 571 -8.82 2.84 21.84
CA GLY A 571 -7.83 2.65 22.91
C GLY A 571 -7.71 1.23 23.46
N THR A 572 -8.57 0.29 23.04
CA THR A 572 -8.44 -1.14 23.42
C THR A 572 -7.73 -1.97 22.35
N GLU A 573 -7.30 -3.19 22.68
CA GLU A 573 -6.76 -4.14 21.68
C GLU A 573 -7.78 -4.48 20.59
N GLN A 574 -9.06 -4.58 20.98
CA GLN A 574 -10.18 -4.79 20.05
C GLN A 574 -10.33 -3.60 19.10
N GLY A 575 -10.22 -2.35 19.57
CA GLY A 575 -10.27 -1.17 18.70
C GLY A 575 -9.13 -1.13 17.68
N ARG A 576 -7.92 -1.57 18.08
CA ARG A 576 -6.78 -1.70 17.15
C ARG A 576 -7.07 -2.76 16.08
N LEU A 577 -7.62 -3.91 16.47
CA LEU A 577 -8.04 -4.95 15.53
C LEU A 577 -9.11 -4.44 14.55
N LEU A 578 -10.14 -3.75 15.04
CA LEU A 578 -11.21 -3.21 14.20
C LEU A 578 -10.68 -2.18 13.20
N ARG A 579 -9.76 -1.30 13.63
CA ARG A 579 -9.11 -0.33 12.73
C ARG A 579 -8.30 -1.04 11.65
N ALA A 580 -7.47 -2.02 12.03
CA ALA A 580 -6.67 -2.80 11.09
C ALA A 580 -7.53 -3.61 10.10
N LEU A 581 -8.71 -4.11 10.53
CA LEU A 581 -9.64 -4.79 9.64
C LEU A 581 -10.37 -3.83 8.70
N ALA A 582 -10.77 -2.64 9.17
CA ALA A 582 -11.43 -1.61 8.36
C ALA A 582 -10.52 -0.99 7.29
N GLU A 583 -9.21 -1.03 7.47
CA GLU A 583 -8.21 -0.56 6.50
C GLU A 583 -7.94 -1.55 5.36
N LYS A 584 -8.37 -2.82 5.48
CA LYS A 584 -8.17 -3.84 4.44
C LYS A 584 -9.18 -3.68 3.30
N GLU A 585 -8.67 -3.50 2.08
CA GLU A 585 -9.49 -3.39 0.87
C GLU A 585 -10.22 -4.69 0.49
N TRP A 586 -11.46 -4.58 0.00
CA TRP A 586 -12.23 -5.69 -0.56
C TRP A 586 -11.83 -5.95 -2.02
N LEU A 587 -11.30 -7.15 -2.30
CA LEU A 587 -10.94 -7.61 -3.66
C LEU A 587 -12.04 -8.46 -4.31
N ILE A 588 -13.27 -8.47 -3.78
CA ILE A 588 -14.39 -9.33 -4.22
C ILE A 588 -15.57 -8.44 -4.66
N GLU A 589 -16.27 -8.83 -5.73
CA GLU A 589 -17.49 -8.17 -6.23
C GLU A 589 -18.59 -8.16 -5.14
N ALA A 590 -19.32 -7.04 -5.03
CA ALA A 590 -20.27 -6.77 -3.95
C ALA A 590 -21.41 -7.81 -3.84
N ASP A 591 -21.73 -8.49 -4.94
CA ASP A 591 -22.92 -9.34 -5.06
C ASP A 591 -22.82 -10.67 -4.29
N ASN A 592 -21.66 -11.04 -3.73
CA ASN A 592 -21.49 -12.29 -2.97
C ASN A 592 -21.11 -12.08 -1.48
N LEU A 593 -21.02 -10.82 -1.02
CA LEU A 593 -20.55 -10.48 0.33
C LEU A 593 -21.58 -10.76 1.42
N GLU A 594 -22.85 -10.43 1.14
CA GLU A 594 -23.95 -10.68 2.07
C GLU A 594 -24.11 -12.19 2.33
N GLN A 595 -24.13 -12.99 1.26
CA GLN A 595 -24.23 -14.44 1.37
C GLN A 595 -23.04 -15.04 2.14
N GLN A 596 -21.81 -14.61 1.82
CA GLN A 596 -20.61 -15.07 2.52
C GLN A 596 -20.62 -14.71 4.02
N PHE A 597 -21.13 -13.52 4.37
CA PHE A 597 -21.28 -13.11 5.77
C PHE A 597 -22.24 -14.04 6.52
N PHE A 598 -23.43 -14.28 5.97
CA PHE A 598 -24.42 -15.16 6.61
C PHE A 598 -23.98 -16.62 6.65
N ASP A 599 -23.32 -17.13 5.61
CA ASP A 599 -22.71 -18.47 5.60
C ASP A 599 -21.67 -18.60 6.71
N THR A 600 -20.86 -17.55 6.92
CA THR A 600 -19.86 -17.50 7.99
C THR A 600 -20.52 -17.50 9.36
N ILE A 601 -21.51 -16.64 9.61
CA ILE A 601 -22.26 -16.60 10.89
C ILE A 601 -22.96 -17.94 11.16
N THR A 602 -23.56 -18.56 10.14
CA THR A 602 -24.23 -19.86 10.23
C THR A 602 -23.23 -20.97 10.58
N SER A 603 -22.08 -21.00 9.92
CA SER A 603 -21.01 -21.97 10.20
C SER A 603 -20.46 -21.84 11.63
N LEU A 604 -20.28 -20.60 12.10
CA LEU A 604 -19.81 -20.33 13.46
C LEU A 604 -20.84 -20.77 14.51
N SER A 605 -22.12 -20.50 14.27
CA SER A 605 -23.22 -20.92 15.14
C SER A 605 -23.32 -22.45 15.22
N ALA A 606 -23.18 -23.15 14.09
CA ALA A 606 -23.18 -24.61 14.04
C ALA A 606 -22.01 -25.22 14.84
N ARG A 607 -20.80 -24.68 14.69
CA ARG A 607 -19.62 -25.15 15.44
C ARG A 607 -19.76 -24.93 16.94
N GLN A 608 -20.31 -23.78 17.35
CA GLN A 608 -20.54 -23.50 18.77
C GLN A 608 -21.56 -24.46 19.36
N ARG A 609 -22.63 -24.75 18.61
CA ARG A 609 -23.64 -25.73 19.01
C ARG A 609 -23.06 -27.12 19.23
N GLU A 610 -22.25 -27.60 18.28
CA GLU A 610 -21.57 -28.91 18.38
C GLU A 610 -20.69 -28.96 19.63
N ARG A 611 -19.91 -27.91 19.90
CA ARG A 611 -19.07 -27.83 21.11
C ARG A 611 -19.89 -27.81 22.40
N SER A 612 -20.97 -27.04 22.46
CA SER A 612 -21.86 -27.03 23.64
C SER A 612 -22.53 -28.38 23.87
N LEU A 613 -22.92 -29.06 22.79
CA LEU A 613 -23.47 -30.42 22.85
C LEU A 613 -22.41 -31.41 23.35
N GLU A 614 -21.20 -31.40 22.79
CA GLU A 614 -20.08 -32.25 23.23
C GLU A 614 -19.70 -31.99 24.69
N HIS A 615 -19.66 -30.73 25.11
CA HIS A 615 -19.35 -30.36 26.49
C HIS A 615 -20.41 -30.88 27.46
N LEU A 616 -21.70 -30.66 27.18
CA LEU A 616 -22.79 -31.15 28.03
C LEU A 616 -22.88 -32.68 28.04
N ILE A 617 -22.63 -33.35 26.92
CA ILE A 617 -22.56 -34.82 26.85
C ILE A 617 -21.36 -35.34 27.65
N SER A 618 -20.19 -34.71 27.52
CA SER A 618 -18.99 -35.08 28.27
C SER A 618 -19.19 -34.86 29.77
N LYS A 619 -19.79 -33.74 30.16
CA LYS A 619 -20.10 -33.42 31.55
C LYS A 619 -21.12 -34.40 32.12
N ALA A 620 -22.19 -34.71 31.39
CA ALA A 620 -23.18 -35.71 31.79
C ALA A 620 -22.61 -37.13 32.03
N ARG A 621 -21.48 -37.46 31.38
CA ARG A 621 -20.77 -38.73 31.61
C ARG A 621 -19.91 -38.72 32.87
N GLN A 622 -19.51 -37.55 33.37
CA GLN A 622 -18.59 -37.39 34.49
C GLN A 622 -19.29 -36.95 35.77
N THR A 623 -20.30 -36.09 35.66
CA THR A 623 -21.02 -35.46 36.78
C THR A 623 -22.50 -35.24 36.43
N GLU A 624 -23.35 -35.09 37.45
CA GLU A 624 -24.77 -34.85 37.21
C GLU A 624 -25.00 -33.41 36.70
N LEU A 625 -25.70 -33.28 35.58
CA LEU A 625 -26.07 -31.98 34.99
C LEU A 625 -27.08 -31.23 35.86
N SER A 626 -26.95 -29.91 35.94
CA SER A 626 -27.94 -29.05 36.60
C SER A 626 -29.31 -29.09 35.88
N PRO A 627 -30.41 -28.70 36.53
CA PRO A 627 -31.73 -28.58 35.88
C PRO A 627 -31.69 -27.71 34.61
N GLU A 628 -30.95 -26.60 34.65
CA GLU A 628 -30.75 -25.67 33.53
C GLU A 628 -29.97 -26.33 32.39
N GLU A 629 -28.91 -27.08 32.71
CA GLU A 629 -28.10 -27.82 31.74
C GLU A 629 -28.87 -28.97 31.09
N LYS A 630 -29.76 -29.64 31.85
CA LYS A 630 -30.67 -30.67 31.33
C LYS A 630 -31.68 -30.08 30.33
N ILE A 631 -32.19 -28.87 30.59
CA ILE A 631 -33.06 -28.14 29.68
C ILE A 631 -32.28 -27.74 28.41
N GLN A 632 -31.10 -27.15 28.56
CA GLN A 632 -30.24 -26.73 27.45
C GLN A 632 -29.84 -27.90 26.55
N LEU A 633 -29.47 -29.05 27.14
CA LEU A 633 -29.16 -30.27 26.38
C LEU A 633 -30.38 -30.77 25.59
N ARG A 634 -31.58 -30.72 26.17
CA ARG A 634 -32.83 -31.11 25.50
C ARG A 634 -33.17 -30.18 24.33
N GLU A 635 -32.96 -28.88 24.48
CA GLU A 635 -33.15 -27.90 23.40
C GLU A 635 -32.14 -28.08 22.26
N LEU A 636 -30.88 -28.38 22.59
CA LEU A 636 -29.83 -28.64 21.61
C LEU A 636 -30.10 -29.91 20.79
N LEU A 637 -30.64 -30.96 21.43
CA LEU A 637 -31.01 -32.23 20.78
C LEU A 637 -32.30 -32.14 19.93
N ASN A 638 -33.25 -31.28 20.30
CA ASN A 638 -34.54 -31.17 19.61
C ASN A 638 -34.50 -30.31 18.32
N ARG A 639 -33.54 -29.40 18.16
CA ARG A 639 -33.41 -28.54 16.97
C ARG A 639 -32.66 -29.26 15.83
N ASN A 640 -33.28 -30.30 15.27
CA ASN A 640 -32.91 -30.88 13.97
C ASN A 640 -33.90 -30.38 12.91
N VAL A 641 -33.64 -29.20 12.33
CA VAL A 641 -34.36 -28.68 11.15
C VAL A 641 -33.31 -28.05 10.22
N PRO A 642 -33.29 -28.40 8.91
CA PRO A 642 -32.26 -27.91 8.00
C PRO A 642 -32.34 -26.38 7.85
N ALA A 643 -31.16 -25.76 7.68
CA ALA A 643 -31.01 -24.34 7.43
C ALA A 643 -31.93 -23.91 6.26
N GLN A 644 -32.97 -23.13 6.57
CA GLN A 644 -33.67 -22.39 5.54
C GLN A 644 -32.72 -21.31 5.05
N THR A 645 -32.37 -21.39 3.77
CA THR A 645 -31.69 -20.34 3.02
C THR A 645 -32.51 -19.05 3.16
N PRO A 646 -31.93 -17.92 3.59
CA PRO A 646 -32.60 -16.64 3.44
C PRO A 646 -32.65 -16.34 1.94
N THR A 647 -33.84 -16.47 1.39
CA THR A 647 -34.12 -16.18 -0.02
C THR A 647 -34.16 -14.67 -0.19
N SER A 648 -33.19 -14.14 -0.95
CA SER A 648 -33.28 -12.83 -1.58
C SER A 648 -34.42 -12.85 -2.60
N THR A 649 -35.63 -12.51 -2.17
CA THR A 649 -36.70 -12.03 -3.06
C THR A 649 -37.55 -11.02 -2.31
N GLY A 650 -37.55 -9.77 -2.76
CA GLY A 650 -38.51 -8.77 -2.30
C GLY A 650 -38.19 -7.34 -2.71
N ALA A 651 -38.67 -6.97 -3.91
CA ALA A 651 -39.13 -5.66 -4.39
C ALA A 651 -38.23 -4.42 -4.24
#